data_AF-A0A6I9XS61-F1
#
_entry.id   AF-A0A6I9XS61-F1
#
_cell.length_a   1.000
_cell.length_b   1.000
_cell.length_c   1.000
_cell.angle_alpha   90.00
_cell.angle_beta   90.00
_cell.angle_gamma   90.00
#
_symmetry.space_group_name_H-M   'P 1'
#
loop_
_entity.id
_entity.type
_entity.pdbx_description
1 polymer ?
#
loop_
_entity_poly.entity_id
_entity_poly.type
_entity_poly.pdbx_seq_one_letter_code
_entity_poly.pdbx_strand_id
1 'polypeptide(L)'
;MSVLSPILTPPKVKKYMIEGERFIKWDDESANAHPVILRVDPKGFYLYWTFQNKETEFLDITSIRDTRVGKFAKIPKNHKLREVFNLDFPNSNFLHKILTVVSGPDMVDLTFHNFVSYKENVGKNWADDIMDFIRNPFIYNASRYTFLEKILVKLKMQLNAEGKIPVKNIFQMFPADRKRVEAALSACHLPQGKNDGINPEDFPEKVYKTFLMNLCPRPDIDEIFTSHHSKAKPYMTKDHLTKFINKKQRNSQLNDTLFPPAKPDRVQGLIEKYEPSGMNIQRGQLSPEGMVWFLCGPENSIVSQNKLLLYQDMNQPLSHYFINSSHNTYLTVKPVEEGEKVPEAERNLENLNEEEIKKLQSDEGTAGLEVTAFEEMSSLVNYIQPIKFESFEISAQKNQSFVVSSFTELKAYELLTRSPIQFVDYNKRQMSRIYPKGTRMDSSNYMPQMFWNVGCQMVALNFQTSDVPMQQNMALFEFNGQSGYLLKHDFMRRPDKHFDPFSVDRIDVVVASTLSVTIISGQFLSERSVKSYVEVELFGLPGDPKRRYRTKVTPNANSINPIWNEDPFVFEKILMPELASLRIVVLEEGGKFIGHRIIPVTAVCSAGQFSGLSSPEMYRQTLLAGCRCVELDCWKGRLPDEEPIITHGYTMTTEILFKIFTSSRLILILKALLNSGSRCTTGITSILMLLHSHIGG
;
A
#
# COMPACT_ATOMS: atom_id res chain seq x y z
N MET A 1 -19.20 -18.58 -7.50
CA MET A 1 -19.24 -17.17 -7.95
C MET A 1 -18.80 -17.09 -9.42
N SER A 2 -18.99 -15.98 -10.14
CA SER A 2 -18.43 -15.86 -11.52
C SER A 2 -17.13 -15.04 -11.50
N VAL A 3 -16.11 -15.51 -12.22
CA VAL A 3 -14.78 -14.86 -12.32
C VAL A 3 -14.89 -13.41 -12.83
N LEU A 4 -15.85 -13.15 -13.73
CA LEU A 4 -16.10 -11.84 -14.33
C LEU A 4 -17.04 -10.93 -13.48
N SER A 5 -17.30 -11.25 -12.22
CA SER A 5 -18.11 -10.40 -11.33
C SER A 5 -17.19 -9.77 -10.29
N PRO A 6 -17.03 -8.44 -10.25
CA PRO A 6 -16.32 -7.80 -9.14
C PRO A 6 -17.05 -8.10 -7.83
N ILE A 7 -16.25 -8.46 -6.82
CA ILE A 7 -16.70 -8.82 -5.47
C ILE A 7 -16.60 -7.58 -4.57
N LEU A 8 -15.54 -6.79 -4.75
CA LEU A 8 -15.39 -5.49 -4.11
C LEU A 8 -16.31 -4.47 -4.79
N THR A 9 -17.08 -3.74 -3.98
CA THR A 9 -17.99 -2.69 -4.46
C THR A 9 -17.50 -1.31 -4.02
N PRO A 10 -17.61 -0.27 -4.88
CA PRO A 10 -17.28 1.09 -4.48
C PRO A 10 -18.18 1.53 -3.33
N PRO A 11 -17.64 2.20 -2.29
CA PRO A 11 -18.44 2.65 -1.17
C PRO A 11 -19.40 3.76 -1.61
N LYS A 12 -20.62 3.76 -1.07
CA LYS A 12 -21.66 4.73 -1.44
C LYS A 12 -21.48 6.02 -0.67
N VAL A 13 -21.05 7.09 -1.35
CA VAL A 13 -20.95 8.43 -0.75
C VAL A 13 -22.34 8.91 -0.33
N LYS A 14 -22.50 9.27 0.94
CA LYS A 14 -23.80 9.72 1.49
C LYS A 14 -24.12 11.14 1.00
N LYS A 15 -25.39 11.38 0.67
CA LYS A 15 -25.90 12.61 0.06
C LYS A 15 -25.41 13.89 0.75
N TYR A 16 -25.39 13.92 2.09
CA TYR A 16 -24.96 15.09 2.87
C TYR A 16 -23.47 15.45 2.67
N MET A 17 -22.60 14.46 2.37
CA MET A 17 -21.18 14.70 2.10
C MET A 17 -20.95 15.31 0.71
N ILE A 18 -21.83 15.01 -0.25
CA ILE A 18 -21.83 15.56 -1.60
C ILE A 18 -22.36 17.01 -1.58
N GLU A 19 -23.47 17.24 -0.87
CA GLU A 19 -24.05 18.58 -0.68
C GLU A 19 -23.10 19.49 0.11
N GLY A 20 -22.45 18.93 1.12
CA GLY A 20 -21.40 19.55 1.93
C GLY A 20 -21.91 20.23 3.20
N GLU A 21 -21.02 20.38 4.17
CA GLU A 21 -21.29 21.06 5.43
C GLU A 21 -20.33 22.22 5.66
N ARG A 22 -20.78 23.25 6.40
CA ARG A 22 -19.93 24.38 6.79
C ARG A 22 -19.01 24.00 7.95
N PHE A 23 -17.74 24.26 7.77
CA PHE A 23 -16.70 24.16 8.79
C PHE A 23 -15.86 25.44 8.81
N ILE A 24 -15.10 25.64 9.87
CA ILE A 24 -13.97 26.57 9.91
C ILE A 24 -12.70 25.71 9.86
N LYS A 25 -11.94 25.79 8.75
CA LYS A 25 -10.61 25.18 8.66
C LYS A 25 -9.64 26.07 9.42
N TRP A 26 -8.82 25.49 10.29
CA TRP A 26 -7.84 26.24 11.09
C TRP A 26 -6.49 25.55 11.15
N ASP A 27 -5.49 26.34 11.50
CA ASP A 27 -4.10 25.93 11.58
C ASP A 27 -3.37 26.71 12.70
N ASP A 28 -2.73 25.99 13.61
CA ASP A 28 -2.03 26.56 14.78
C ASP A 28 -0.76 27.33 14.38
N GLU A 29 -0.07 26.89 13.32
CA GLU A 29 1.22 27.46 12.86
C GLU A 29 1.07 28.84 12.21
N SER A 30 -0.07 29.10 11.58
CA SER A 30 -0.42 30.39 10.98
C SER A 30 -1.47 31.19 11.76
N ALA A 31 -2.07 30.61 12.81
CA ALA A 31 -3.21 31.16 13.58
C ALA A 31 -4.43 31.55 12.74
N ASN A 32 -4.56 31.00 11.53
CA ASN A 32 -5.65 31.31 10.63
C ASN A 32 -6.89 30.46 10.93
N ALA A 33 -8.06 31.06 10.77
CA ALA A 33 -9.36 30.40 10.89
C ALA A 33 -10.26 30.84 9.71
N HIS A 34 -10.45 29.96 8.73
CA HIS A 34 -11.14 30.27 7.48
C HIS A 34 -12.44 29.48 7.34
N PRO A 35 -13.60 30.14 7.14
CA PRO A 35 -14.84 29.45 6.80
C PRO A 35 -14.72 28.74 5.45
N VAL A 36 -15.04 27.45 5.43
CA VAL A 36 -15.02 26.58 4.25
C VAL A 36 -16.31 25.74 4.17
N ILE A 37 -16.60 25.20 3.00
CA ILE A 37 -17.59 24.12 2.85
C ILE A 37 -16.84 22.84 2.49
N LEU A 38 -16.88 21.85 3.38
CA LEU A 38 -16.25 20.54 3.22
C LEU A 38 -17.18 19.61 2.43
N ARG A 39 -16.61 18.83 1.50
CA ARG A 39 -17.31 17.93 0.59
C ARG A 39 -16.52 16.66 0.28
N VAL A 40 -17.22 15.61 -0.11
CA VAL A 40 -16.67 14.44 -0.82
C VAL A 40 -17.29 14.40 -2.22
N ASP A 41 -16.51 14.07 -3.25
CA ASP A 41 -17.04 13.94 -4.61
C ASP A 41 -17.97 12.71 -4.74
N PRO A 42 -18.91 12.67 -5.71
CA PRO A 42 -19.89 11.58 -5.82
C PRO A 42 -19.32 10.15 -6.00
N LYS A 43 -18.03 10.00 -6.35
CA LYS A 43 -17.35 8.70 -6.52
C LYS A 43 -16.42 8.33 -5.35
N GLY A 44 -16.24 9.23 -4.37
CA GLY A 44 -15.47 8.94 -3.16
C GLY A 44 -13.95 8.90 -3.38
N PHE A 45 -13.44 9.70 -4.30
CA PHE A 45 -12.01 9.81 -4.58
C PHE A 45 -11.33 10.94 -3.80
N TYR A 46 -12.03 12.06 -3.57
CA TYR A 46 -11.48 13.27 -2.97
C TYR A 46 -12.38 13.83 -1.87
N LEU A 47 -11.77 14.09 -0.71
CA LEU A 47 -12.28 15.05 0.26
C LEU A 47 -11.76 16.43 -0.18
N TYR A 48 -12.63 17.42 -0.31
CA TYR A 48 -12.24 18.75 -0.77
C TYR A 48 -13.00 19.83 -0.02
N TRP A 49 -12.41 21.02 0.07
CA TRP A 49 -13.05 22.15 0.73
C TRP A 49 -12.84 23.44 -0.04
N THR A 50 -13.94 24.17 -0.22
CA THR A 50 -13.98 25.44 -0.94
C THR A 50 -14.01 26.60 0.06
N PHE A 51 -13.09 27.55 -0.11
CA PHE A 51 -12.98 28.78 0.67
C PHE A 51 -13.94 29.85 0.16
N GLN A 52 -14.12 30.93 0.94
CA GLN A 52 -15.01 32.04 0.58
C GLN A 52 -14.60 32.75 -0.73
N ASN A 53 -13.31 32.80 -1.05
CA ASN A 53 -12.74 33.34 -2.28
C ASN A 53 -12.86 32.40 -3.51
N LYS A 54 -13.58 31.27 -3.37
CA LYS A 54 -13.76 30.19 -4.38
C LYS A 54 -12.56 29.29 -4.64
N GLU A 55 -11.40 29.55 -4.04
CA GLU A 55 -10.29 28.58 -4.08
C GLU A 55 -10.72 27.27 -3.42
N THR A 56 -10.21 26.14 -3.92
CA THR A 56 -10.58 24.80 -3.45
C THR A 56 -9.33 23.95 -3.31
N GLU A 57 -9.09 23.47 -2.08
CA GLU A 57 -8.05 22.49 -1.77
C GLU A 57 -8.62 21.07 -1.86
N PHE A 58 -7.79 20.12 -2.27
CA PHE A 58 -8.15 18.73 -2.54
C PHE A 58 -7.25 17.79 -1.75
N LEU A 59 -7.86 16.83 -1.08
CA LEU A 59 -7.21 15.76 -0.35
C LEU A 59 -7.69 14.41 -0.92
N ASP A 60 -6.74 13.57 -1.30
CA ASP A 60 -7.03 12.24 -1.83
C ASP A 60 -7.50 11.30 -0.71
N ILE A 61 -8.65 10.65 -0.88
CA ILE A 61 -9.21 9.75 0.14
C ILE A 61 -8.29 8.53 0.36
N THR A 62 -7.49 8.10 -0.65
CA THR A 62 -6.51 7.02 -0.43
C THR A 62 -5.38 7.43 0.53
N SER A 63 -5.09 8.73 0.67
CA SER A 63 -4.09 9.28 1.59
C SER A 63 -4.67 9.84 2.89
N ILE A 64 -5.99 9.79 3.10
CA ILE A 64 -6.56 9.91 4.45
C ILE A 64 -6.32 8.57 5.16
N ARG A 65 -5.92 8.64 6.43
CA ARG A 65 -5.75 7.43 7.24
C ARG A 65 -6.61 7.42 8.50
N ASP A 66 -6.77 8.57 9.14
CA ASP A 66 -7.42 8.65 10.45
C ASP A 66 -8.26 9.93 10.54
N THR A 67 -9.36 9.87 11.27
CA THR A 67 -10.26 11.02 11.51
C THR A 67 -10.69 11.02 12.96
N ARG A 68 -10.46 12.16 13.62
CA ARG A 68 -10.56 12.28 15.08
C ARG A 68 -11.54 13.39 15.45
N VAL A 69 -12.30 13.15 16.52
CA VAL A 69 -13.35 14.06 17.02
C VAL A 69 -13.31 14.16 18.54
N GLY A 70 -13.91 15.21 19.10
CA GLY A 70 -13.88 15.48 20.54
C GLY A 70 -12.46 15.48 21.09
N LYS A 71 -12.25 14.81 22.24
CA LYS A 71 -10.97 14.74 22.94
C LYS A 71 -9.80 14.13 22.16
N PHE A 72 -10.04 13.51 21.01
CA PHE A 72 -9.01 12.89 20.18
C PHE A 72 -8.55 13.79 19.02
N ALA A 73 -9.31 14.83 18.67
CA ALA A 73 -8.90 15.80 17.67
C ALA A 73 -7.77 16.71 18.18
N LYS A 74 -7.03 17.37 17.27
CA LYS A 74 -6.02 18.37 17.64
C LYS A 74 -6.75 19.56 18.31
N ILE A 75 -6.38 19.91 19.54
CA ILE A 75 -6.94 21.08 20.23
C ILE A 75 -6.04 22.29 19.92
N PRO A 76 -6.60 23.44 19.48
CA PRO A 76 -5.84 24.67 19.25
C PRO A 76 -4.99 25.10 20.46
N LYS A 77 -3.70 25.27 20.22
CA LYS A 77 -2.75 25.83 21.19
C LYS A 77 -2.67 27.36 21.11
N ASN A 78 -2.84 27.93 19.92
CA ASN A 78 -2.69 29.36 19.69
C ASN A 78 -3.80 30.18 20.36
N HIS A 79 -3.44 31.12 21.24
CA HIS A 79 -4.37 31.94 22.01
C HIS A 79 -5.51 32.55 21.16
N LYS A 80 -5.18 33.08 19.98
CA LYS A 80 -6.17 33.68 19.07
C LYS A 80 -7.23 32.69 18.60
N LEU A 81 -6.83 31.45 18.32
CA LEU A 81 -7.75 30.39 17.94
C LEU A 81 -8.59 29.92 19.13
N ARG A 82 -7.99 29.88 20.33
CA ARG A 82 -8.72 29.56 21.58
C ARG A 82 -9.83 30.58 21.86
N GLU A 83 -9.54 31.86 21.66
CA GLU A 83 -10.52 32.95 21.74
C GLU A 83 -11.61 32.81 20.66
N VAL A 84 -11.24 32.68 19.38
CA VAL A 84 -12.16 32.54 18.23
C VAL A 84 -13.14 31.36 18.41
N PHE A 85 -12.67 30.25 18.98
CA PHE A 85 -13.47 29.06 19.22
C PHE A 85 -14.05 28.96 20.65
N ASN A 86 -13.84 29.97 21.50
CA ASN A 86 -14.30 30.04 22.89
C ASN A 86 -13.92 28.79 23.73
N LEU A 87 -12.67 28.33 23.66
CA LEU A 87 -12.22 27.12 24.37
C LEU A 87 -12.23 27.29 25.90
N ASP A 88 -11.78 28.45 26.37
CA ASP A 88 -11.54 28.71 27.79
C ASP A 88 -12.79 29.21 28.55
N PHE A 89 -13.98 29.08 27.94
CA PHE A 89 -15.27 29.41 28.57
C PHE A 89 -15.94 28.16 29.19
N PRO A 90 -16.53 28.25 30.41
CA PRO A 90 -17.06 27.08 31.13
C PRO A 90 -18.10 26.23 30.39
N ASN A 91 -18.88 26.85 29.49
CA ASN A 91 -19.96 26.19 28.74
C ASN A 91 -19.59 25.89 27.27
N SER A 92 -18.29 25.72 26.97
CA SER A 92 -17.82 25.52 25.59
C SER A 92 -18.26 24.18 24.99
N ASN A 93 -19.03 24.23 23.89
CA ASN A 93 -19.42 23.05 23.12
C ASN A 93 -18.39 22.64 22.04
N PHE A 94 -17.16 23.19 22.11
CA PHE A 94 -16.10 22.99 21.12
C PHE A 94 -15.81 21.51 20.79
N LEU A 95 -15.74 20.64 21.80
CA LEU A 95 -15.47 19.21 21.61
C LEU A 95 -16.56 18.47 20.81
N HIS A 96 -17.81 18.96 20.83
CA HIS A 96 -18.89 18.39 20.01
C HIS A 96 -18.85 18.84 18.55
N LYS A 97 -17.93 19.76 18.19
CA LYS A 97 -17.84 20.39 16.86
C LYS A 97 -16.53 20.11 16.12
N ILE A 98 -15.49 19.67 16.83
CA ILE A 98 -14.15 19.51 16.25
C ILE A 98 -14.00 18.22 15.42
N LEU A 99 -13.30 18.35 14.30
CA LEU A 99 -12.89 17.27 13.41
C LEU A 99 -11.44 17.50 12.97
N THR A 100 -10.54 16.54 13.20
CA THR A 100 -9.21 16.49 12.59
C THR A 100 -9.18 15.33 11.60
N VAL A 101 -8.95 15.63 10.32
CA VAL A 101 -8.67 14.63 9.28
C VAL A 101 -7.16 14.53 9.14
N VAL A 102 -6.58 13.37 9.46
CA VAL A 102 -5.15 13.13 9.29
C VAL A 102 -4.91 12.56 7.89
N SER A 103 -4.15 13.29 7.07
CA SER A 103 -3.55 12.79 5.82
C SER A 103 -2.03 12.76 5.89
N GLY A 104 -1.40 12.64 4.73
CA GLY A 104 0.04 12.54 4.60
C GLY A 104 0.44 11.12 4.21
N PRO A 105 1.67 10.93 3.74
CA PRO A 105 2.06 9.67 3.16
C PRO A 105 2.45 8.63 4.24
N ASP A 106 3.23 8.92 5.31
CA ASP A 106 3.61 7.95 6.37
C ASP A 106 3.34 8.40 7.84
N MET A 107 3.50 7.51 8.84
CA MET A 107 3.22 7.81 10.26
C MET A 107 4.16 8.85 10.86
N VAL A 108 5.21 9.23 10.14
CA VAL A 108 6.06 10.37 10.44
C VAL A 108 5.55 11.58 9.65
N ASP A 109 5.39 11.44 8.34
CA ASP A 109 4.83 12.45 7.45
C ASP A 109 3.28 12.52 7.56
N LEU A 110 2.83 13.05 8.72
CA LEU A 110 1.44 13.26 9.08
C LEU A 110 1.00 14.72 8.85
N THR A 111 0.19 14.96 7.83
CA THR A 111 -0.56 16.22 7.68
C THR A 111 -1.84 16.19 8.52
N PHE A 112 -2.10 17.22 9.33
CA PHE A 112 -3.32 17.32 10.14
C PHE A 112 -4.24 18.45 9.64
N HIS A 113 -5.33 18.09 8.96
CA HIS A 113 -6.34 19.05 8.49
C HIS A 113 -7.40 19.24 9.57
N ASN A 114 -7.41 20.41 10.21
CA ASN A 114 -8.26 20.66 11.37
C ASN A 114 -9.45 21.55 11.02
N PHE A 115 -10.62 21.12 11.47
CA PHE A 115 -11.91 21.72 11.15
C PHE A 115 -12.78 21.85 12.41
N VAL A 116 -13.63 22.87 12.46
CA VAL A 116 -14.66 23.04 13.50
C VAL A 116 -16.00 23.25 12.81
N SER A 117 -16.98 22.36 13.03
CA SER A 117 -18.33 22.51 12.46
C SER A 117 -19.13 23.58 13.20
N TYR A 118 -20.00 24.30 12.47
CA TYR A 118 -20.90 25.27 13.11
C TYR A 118 -21.98 24.56 13.96
N LYS A 119 -22.41 23.38 13.53
CA LYS A 119 -23.39 22.51 14.20
C LYS A 119 -22.67 21.46 15.07
N GLU A 120 -23.26 21.10 16.20
CA GLU A 120 -22.76 20.01 17.04
C GLU A 120 -22.96 18.63 16.39
N ASN A 121 -22.13 17.67 16.80
CA ASN A 121 -22.10 16.25 16.42
C ASN A 121 -21.87 15.93 14.94
N VAL A 122 -21.94 16.91 14.03
CA VAL A 122 -21.71 16.67 12.59
C VAL A 122 -20.29 16.18 12.32
N GLY A 123 -19.28 16.70 13.02
CA GLY A 123 -17.90 16.20 12.92
C GLY A 123 -17.76 14.69 13.14
N LYS A 124 -18.56 14.10 14.03
CA LYS A 124 -18.58 12.64 14.26
C LYS A 124 -19.05 11.88 13.02
N ASN A 125 -20.19 12.26 12.45
CA ASN A 125 -20.73 11.59 11.26
C ASN A 125 -19.73 11.63 10.09
N TRP A 126 -19.05 12.77 9.90
CA TRP A 126 -18.01 12.91 8.88
C TRP A 126 -16.79 12.02 9.16
N ALA A 127 -16.35 11.89 10.41
CA ALA A 127 -15.25 11.01 10.78
C ALA A 127 -15.60 9.53 10.53
N ASP A 128 -16.70 9.06 11.12
CA ASP A 128 -17.15 7.67 10.99
C ASP A 128 -17.30 7.27 9.50
N ASP A 129 -17.92 8.15 8.69
CA ASP A 129 -18.16 7.88 7.26
C ASP A 129 -16.90 7.99 6.38
N ILE A 130 -15.90 8.79 6.77
CA ILE A 130 -14.58 8.80 6.10
C ILE A 130 -13.80 7.52 6.44
N MET A 131 -13.90 7.01 7.67
CA MET A 131 -13.26 5.74 8.04
C MET A 131 -13.90 4.54 7.32
N ASP A 132 -15.21 4.56 7.08
CA ASP A 132 -15.90 3.54 6.27
C ASP A 132 -15.47 3.55 4.79
N PHE A 133 -15.02 4.69 4.24
CA PHE A 133 -14.33 4.72 2.94
C PHE A 133 -12.97 4.02 3.03
N ILE A 134 -12.10 4.47 3.94
CA ILE A 134 -10.69 4.02 4.06
C ILE A 134 -10.61 2.51 4.35
N ARG A 135 -11.55 1.96 5.12
CA ARG A 135 -11.61 0.53 5.47
C ARG A 135 -12.15 -0.36 4.35
N ASN A 136 -12.70 0.18 3.26
CA ASN A 136 -13.21 -0.64 2.16
C ASN A 136 -12.05 -1.08 1.24
N PRO A 137 -11.75 -2.39 1.11
CA PRO A 137 -10.63 -2.86 0.27
C PRO A 137 -10.72 -2.46 -1.21
N PHE A 138 -11.92 -2.07 -1.69
CA PHE A 138 -12.09 -1.50 -3.03
C PHE A 138 -11.21 -0.26 -3.25
N ILE A 139 -11.01 0.60 -2.25
CA ILE A 139 -10.31 1.88 -2.43
C ILE A 139 -8.85 1.68 -2.85
N TYR A 140 -8.19 0.64 -2.35
CA TYR A 140 -6.80 0.29 -2.68
C TYR A 140 -6.67 -0.76 -3.79
N ASN A 141 -7.76 -1.48 -4.10
CA ASN A 141 -7.80 -2.55 -5.12
C ASN A 141 -8.80 -2.26 -6.25
N ALA A 142 -9.04 -0.98 -6.52
CA ALA A 142 -9.88 -0.52 -7.62
C ALA A 142 -9.26 -0.90 -8.98
N SER A 143 -10.09 -0.95 -10.02
CA SER A 143 -9.63 -1.26 -11.37
C SER A 143 -8.77 -0.14 -11.97
N ARG A 144 -7.93 -0.45 -12.97
CA ARG A 144 -7.15 0.57 -13.71
C ARG A 144 -8.06 1.65 -14.30
N TYR A 145 -9.24 1.27 -14.76
CA TYR A 145 -10.31 2.17 -15.21
C TYR A 145 -10.68 3.20 -14.14
N THR A 146 -10.91 2.76 -12.89
CA THR A 146 -11.27 3.62 -11.76
C THR A 146 -10.15 4.60 -11.42
N PHE A 147 -8.88 4.18 -11.46
CA PHE A 147 -7.75 5.08 -11.26
C PHE A 147 -7.58 6.11 -12.40
N LEU A 148 -7.96 5.77 -13.64
CA LEU A 148 -7.97 6.73 -14.76
C LEU A 148 -9.16 7.70 -14.66
N GLU A 149 -10.33 7.22 -14.23
CA GLU A 149 -11.53 8.00 -13.97
C GLU A 149 -11.32 9.03 -12.84
N LYS A 150 -10.58 8.65 -11.80
CA LYS A 150 -10.15 9.52 -10.69
C LYS A 150 -9.35 10.74 -11.16
N ILE A 151 -8.52 10.58 -12.20
CA ILE A 151 -7.82 11.71 -12.83
C ILE A 151 -8.81 12.69 -13.48
N LEU A 152 -9.78 12.17 -14.25
CA LEU A 152 -10.78 12.99 -14.93
C LEU A 152 -11.62 13.77 -13.92
N VAL A 153 -12.04 13.15 -12.81
CA VAL A 153 -12.75 13.83 -11.73
C VAL A 153 -11.92 15.00 -11.19
N LYS A 154 -10.63 14.80 -10.86
CA LYS A 154 -9.74 15.87 -10.39
C LYS A 154 -9.60 17.02 -11.40
N LEU A 155 -9.42 16.71 -12.68
CA LEU A 155 -9.34 17.73 -13.74
C LEU A 155 -10.63 18.53 -13.88
N LYS A 156 -11.80 17.88 -13.82
CA LYS A 156 -13.13 18.54 -13.93
C LYS A 156 -13.53 19.34 -12.69
N MET A 157 -12.87 19.15 -11.55
CA MET A 157 -13.10 19.93 -10.33
C MET A 157 -12.10 21.09 -10.16
N GLN A 158 -10.92 21.03 -10.77
CA GLN A 158 -9.89 22.07 -10.70
C GLN A 158 -10.05 23.14 -11.78
N LEU A 159 -11.17 23.87 -11.71
CA LEU A 159 -11.58 24.92 -12.66
C LEU A 159 -10.94 26.28 -12.35
N ASN A 160 -10.88 27.18 -13.35
CA ASN A 160 -10.56 28.60 -13.18
C ASN A 160 -11.80 29.45 -12.83
N ALA A 161 -11.61 30.77 -12.69
CA ALA A 161 -12.70 31.72 -12.40
C ALA A 161 -13.80 31.73 -13.47
N GLU A 162 -13.44 31.39 -14.71
CA GLU A 162 -14.33 31.28 -15.87
C GLU A 162 -15.07 29.92 -15.93
N GLY A 163 -14.89 29.03 -14.94
CA GLY A 163 -15.54 27.72 -14.87
C GLY A 163 -14.96 26.65 -15.80
N LYS A 164 -13.76 26.88 -16.36
CA LYS A 164 -13.10 26.01 -17.35
C LYS A 164 -11.94 25.23 -16.73
N ILE A 165 -11.66 24.05 -17.29
CA ILE A 165 -10.48 23.22 -16.97
C ILE A 165 -9.25 23.88 -17.58
N PRO A 166 -8.27 24.36 -16.80
CA PRO A 166 -7.07 24.98 -17.35
C PRO A 166 -6.17 23.93 -17.99
N VAL A 167 -5.73 24.15 -19.24
CA VAL A 167 -4.80 23.23 -19.93
C VAL A 167 -3.49 23.06 -19.16
N LYS A 168 -3.05 24.11 -18.44
CA LYS A 168 -1.96 24.07 -17.45
C LYS A 168 -2.11 22.94 -16.41
N ASN A 169 -3.33 22.59 -16.01
CA ASN A 169 -3.59 21.52 -15.03
C ASN A 169 -3.47 20.13 -15.67
N ILE A 170 -3.80 20.00 -16.96
CA ILE A 170 -3.54 18.77 -17.73
C ILE A 170 -2.02 18.53 -17.87
N PHE A 171 -1.23 19.58 -18.13
CA PHE A 171 0.24 19.48 -18.12
C PHE A 171 0.84 19.17 -16.73
N GLN A 172 0.20 19.60 -15.63
CA GLN A 172 0.61 19.20 -14.28
C GLN A 172 0.24 17.74 -13.97
N MET A 173 -0.81 17.20 -14.60
CA MET A 173 -1.23 15.81 -14.44
C MET A 173 -0.37 14.83 -15.25
N PHE A 174 0.09 15.26 -16.42
CA PHE A 174 0.91 14.46 -17.34
C PHE A 174 2.25 15.18 -17.68
N PRO A 175 3.12 15.42 -16.68
CA PRO A 175 4.30 16.27 -16.83
C PRO A 175 5.45 15.67 -17.67
N ALA A 176 5.47 14.34 -17.87
CA ALA A 176 6.63 13.63 -18.41
C ALA A 176 7.02 13.98 -19.88
N ASP A 177 6.03 14.24 -20.75
CA ASP A 177 6.22 14.76 -22.10
C ASP A 177 5.05 15.68 -22.48
N ARG A 178 5.30 16.98 -22.34
CA ARG A 178 4.31 18.01 -22.66
C ARG A 178 3.92 18.07 -24.14
N LYS A 179 4.85 17.82 -25.07
CA LYS A 179 4.54 17.89 -26.52
C LYS A 179 3.53 16.82 -26.91
N ARG A 180 3.63 15.66 -26.27
CA ARG A 180 2.70 14.53 -26.47
C ARG A 180 1.32 14.81 -25.88
N VAL A 181 1.22 15.57 -24.78
CA VAL A 181 -0.05 16.06 -24.25
C VAL A 181 -0.68 17.11 -25.18
N GLU A 182 0.11 18.05 -25.71
CA GLU A 182 -0.35 19.04 -26.70
C GLU A 182 -0.91 18.35 -27.96
N ALA A 183 -0.18 17.39 -28.53
CA ALA A 183 -0.64 16.57 -29.65
C ALA A 183 -1.92 15.79 -29.33
N ALA A 184 -2.05 15.20 -28.15
CA ALA A 184 -3.24 14.44 -27.75
C ALA A 184 -4.48 15.32 -27.53
N LEU A 185 -4.32 16.57 -27.06
CA LEU A 185 -5.40 17.55 -26.99
C LEU A 185 -5.85 17.98 -28.39
N SER A 186 -4.89 18.30 -29.27
CA SER A 186 -5.15 18.66 -30.67
C SER A 186 -5.89 17.54 -31.44
N ALA A 187 -5.50 16.28 -31.23
CA ALA A 187 -6.17 15.11 -31.80
C ALA A 187 -7.62 14.89 -31.31
N CYS A 188 -8.00 15.51 -30.18
CA CYS A 188 -9.36 15.54 -29.66
C CYS A 188 -10.12 16.83 -30.02
N HIS A 189 -9.54 17.69 -30.87
CA HIS A 189 -10.02 19.04 -31.21
C HIS A 189 -10.14 19.99 -29.99
N LEU A 190 -9.31 19.78 -28.96
CA LEU A 190 -9.30 20.56 -27.73
C LEU A 190 -8.23 21.67 -27.76
N PRO A 191 -8.44 22.78 -27.03
CA PRO A 191 -7.40 23.78 -26.77
C PRO A 191 -6.12 23.16 -26.18
N GLN A 192 -4.96 23.60 -26.66
CA GLN A 192 -3.63 23.08 -26.28
C GLN A 192 -2.67 24.17 -25.78
N GLY A 193 -3.05 25.44 -25.82
CA GLY A 193 -2.24 26.54 -25.30
C GLY A 193 -2.18 26.52 -23.76
N LYS A 194 -1.02 26.87 -23.21
CA LYS A 194 -0.73 26.79 -21.76
C LYS A 194 -1.72 27.57 -20.88
N ASN A 195 -2.32 28.63 -21.42
CA ASN A 195 -3.21 29.53 -20.69
C ASN A 195 -4.69 29.31 -21.08
N ASP A 196 -4.97 28.33 -21.95
CA ASP A 196 -6.32 28.05 -22.45
C ASP A 196 -7.16 27.32 -21.39
N GLY A 197 -8.49 27.43 -21.53
CA GLY A 197 -9.46 26.73 -20.69
C GLY A 197 -10.46 25.93 -21.52
N ILE A 198 -10.65 24.66 -21.18
CA ILE A 198 -11.60 23.73 -21.81
C ILE A 198 -12.91 23.75 -21.01
N ASN A 199 -14.07 23.83 -21.65
CA ASN A 199 -15.34 23.74 -20.92
C ASN A 199 -15.53 22.31 -20.37
N PRO A 200 -16.03 22.10 -19.14
CA PRO A 200 -16.23 20.76 -18.59
C PRO A 200 -17.14 19.86 -19.44
N GLU A 201 -18.03 20.44 -20.22
CA GLU A 201 -18.98 19.78 -21.12
C GLU A 201 -18.28 19.18 -22.34
N ASP A 202 -17.23 19.85 -22.84
CA ASP A 202 -16.39 19.40 -23.98
C ASP A 202 -15.37 18.34 -23.58
N PHE A 203 -15.18 18.10 -22.27
CA PHE A 203 -14.33 17.04 -21.72
C PHE A 203 -15.15 15.98 -20.95
N PRO A 204 -16.08 15.26 -21.62
CA PRO A 204 -16.76 14.10 -21.04
C PRO A 204 -15.83 12.88 -21.06
N GLU A 205 -16.24 11.81 -20.36
CA GLU A 205 -15.47 10.56 -20.25
C GLU A 205 -15.07 9.97 -21.62
N LYS A 206 -15.94 10.06 -22.63
CA LYS A 206 -15.63 9.57 -23.99
C LYS A 206 -14.47 10.32 -24.63
N VAL A 207 -14.43 11.65 -24.53
CA VAL A 207 -13.32 12.46 -25.07
C VAL A 207 -12.05 12.24 -24.25
N TYR A 208 -12.17 12.09 -22.92
CA TYR A 208 -11.03 11.74 -22.07
C TYR A 208 -10.41 10.38 -22.42
N LYS A 209 -11.24 9.37 -22.75
CA LYS A 209 -10.78 8.07 -23.28
C LYS A 209 -10.01 8.25 -24.59
N THR A 210 -10.55 8.99 -25.55
CA THR A 210 -9.86 9.30 -26.81
C THR A 210 -8.54 10.08 -26.59
N PHE A 211 -8.53 11.03 -25.65
CA PHE A 211 -7.32 11.75 -25.23
C PHE A 211 -6.26 10.79 -24.65
N LEU A 212 -6.65 9.86 -23.77
CA LEU A 212 -5.75 8.85 -23.23
C LEU A 212 -5.21 7.90 -24.32
N MET A 213 -6.02 7.50 -25.29
CA MET A 213 -5.58 6.65 -26.41
C MET A 213 -4.55 7.36 -27.30
N ASN A 214 -4.68 8.67 -27.52
CA ASN A 214 -3.69 9.47 -28.24
C ASN A 214 -2.44 9.78 -27.40
N LEU A 215 -2.59 10.08 -26.11
CA LEU A 215 -1.47 10.35 -25.20
C LEU A 215 -0.67 9.07 -24.88
N CYS A 216 -1.32 7.92 -24.81
CA CYS A 216 -0.77 6.65 -24.36
C CYS A 216 -1.16 5.48 -25.29
N PRO A 217 -0.66 5.45 -26.55
CA PRO A 217 -0.96 4.37 -27.50
C PRO A 217 -0.53 2.99 -26.98
N ARG A 218 -1.29 1.95 -27.38
CA ARG A 218 -1.20 0.58 -26.85
C ARG A 218 -0.99 -0.51 -27.93
N PRO A 219 0.11 -0.46 -28.70
CA PRO A 219 0.39 -1.48 -29.72
C PRO A 219 0.61 -2.88 -29.12
N ASP A 220 0.96 -2.95 -27.83
CA ASP A 220 1.01 -4.18 -27.03
C ASP A 220 -0.36 -4.86 -26.84
N ILE A 221 -1.47 -4.15 -27.08
CA ILE A 221 -2.82 -4.72 -27.15
C ILE A 221 -3.23 -5.02 -28.60
N ASP A 222 -2.75 -4.25 -29.58
CA ASP A 222 -2.97 -4.55 -31.01
C ASP A 222 -2.36 -5.91 -31.43
N GLU A 223 -1.21 -6.29 -30.83
CA GLU A 223 -0.60 -7.62 -30.99
C GLU A 223 -1.52 -8.80 -30.58
N ILE A 224 -2.49 -8.58 -29.68
CA ILE A 224 -3.47 -9.60 -29.27
C ILE A 224 -4.46 -9.90 -30.43
N PHE A 225 -4.74 -8.92 -31.29
CA PHE A 225 -5.66 -9.06 -32.44
C PHE A 225 -4.98 -9.66 -33.67
N THR A 226 -3.66 -9.46 -33.83
CA THR A 226 -2.88 -10.06 -34.93
C THR A 226 -2.50 -11.50 -34.62
N SER A 227 -1.97 -11.79 -33.42
CA SER A 227 -1.49 -13.12 -33.01
C SER A 227 -2.58 -14.20 -32.97
N HIS A 228 -3.84 -13.83 -32.75
CA HIS A 228 -4.97 -14.77 -32.72
C HIS A 228 -5.65 -15.01 -34.06
N HIS A 229 -5.22 -14.38 -35.17
CA HIS A 229 -5.93 -14.44 -36.45
C HIS A 229 -5.01 -14.70 -37.67
N SER A 230 -5.23 -15.84 -38.35
CA SER A 230 -4.58 -16.20 -39.63
C SER A 230 -4.93 -15.27 -40.81
N LYS A 231 -5.89 -14.36 -40.62
CA LYS A 231 -6.10 -13.15 -41.41
C LYS A 231 -6.47 -12.03 -40.43
N ALA A 232 -5.55 -11.09 -40.18
CA ALA A 232 -5.75 -10.04 -39.19
C ALA A 232 -7.05 -9.28 -39.42
N LYS A 233 -7.84 -9.10 -38.35
CA LYS A 233 -9.10 -8.35 -38.35
C LYS A 233 -9.02 -7.24 -37.30
N PRO A 234 -9.54 -6.03 -37.57
CA PRO A 234 -9.53 -4.91 -36.62
C PRO A 234 -10.61 -5.06 -35.52
N TYR A 235 -11.05 -6.29 -35.22
CA TYR A 235 -12.07 -6.60 -34.23
C TYR A 235 -12.00 -8.07 -33.78
N MET A 236 -12.43 -8.32 -32.55
CA MET A 236 -12.62 -9.64 -31.96
C MET A 236 -14.14 -9.90 -31.82
N THR A 237 -14.63 -11.07 -32.22
CA THR A 237 -16.07 -11.41 -32.13
C THR A 237 -16.44 -11.93 -30.74
N LYS A 238 -17.75 -11.92 -30.40
CA LYS A 238 -18.35 -12.56 -29.21
C LYS A 238 -17.74 -13.93 -28.91
N ASP A 239 -17.60 -14.81 -29.91
CA ASP A 239 -17.01 -16.14 -29.74
C ASP A 239 -15.49 -16.13 -29.49
N HIS A 240 -14.75 -15.24 -30.15
CA HIS A 240 -13.31 -15.11 -29.94
C HIS A 240 -13.00 -14.52 -28.56
N LEU A 241 -13.77 -13.52 -28.11
CA LEU A 241 -13.67 -12.96 -26.77
C LEU A 241 -14.09 -13.98 -25.70
N THR A 242 -15.13 -14.78 -25.96
CA THR A 242 -15.54 -15.90 -25.08
C THR A 242 -14.42 -16.94 -24.96
N LYS A 243 -13.74 -17.28 -26.06
CA LYS A 243 -12.58 -18.19 -26.07
C LYS A 243 -11.38 -17.57 -25.35
N PHE A 244 -11.09 -16.29 -25.56
CA PHE A 244 -10.01 -15.56 -24.90
C PHE A 244 -10.20 -15.54 -23.37
N ILE A 245 -11.37 -15.11 -22.89
CA ILE A 245 -11.67 -15.10 -21.46
C ILE A 245 -11.53 -16.49 -20.86
N ASN A 246 -12.17 -17.51 -21.45
CA ASN A 246 -12.20 -18.86 -20.87
C ASN A 246 -10.90 -19.67 -21.04
N LYS A 247 -9.96 -19.26 -21.90
CA LYS A 247 -8.67 -19.96 -22.13
C LYS A 247 -7.40 -19.17 -21.81
N LYS A 248 -7.48 -17.85 -21.62
CA LYS A 248 -6.33 -16.96 -21.37
C LYS A 248 -6.46 -16.06 -20.14
N GLN A 249 -7.67 -15.75 -19.69
CA GLN A 249 -7.94 -14.94 -18.48
C GLN A 249 -8.56 -15.76 -17.33
N ARG A 250 -8.70 -17.09 -17.51
CA ARG A 250 -9.24 -18.03 -16.53
C ARG A 250 -8.13 -18.94 -16.04
N ASN A 251 -7.95 -19.01 -14.72
CA ASN A 251 -7.13 -20.05 -14.10
C ASN A 251 -7.75 -21.43 -14.38
N SER A 252 -6.98 -22.31 -15.04
CA SER A 252 -7.39 -23.65 -15.48
C SER A 252 -7.71 -24.61 -14.33
N GLN A 253 -7.33 -24.28 -13.09
CA GLN A 253 -7.60 -25.08 -11.90
C GLN A 253 -8.91 -24.70 -11.17
N LEU A 254 -9.60 -23.65 -11.63
CA LEU A 254 -10.89 -23.27 -11.04
C LEU A 254 -11.95 -24.31 -11.37
N ASN A 255 -12.54 -24.91 -10.33
CA ASN A 255 -13.63 -25.86 -10.46
C ASN A 255 -14.82 -25.22 -11.22
N ASP A 256 -15.21 -25.82 -12.35
CA ASP A 256 -16.24 -25.29 -13.26
C ASP A 256 -17.64 -25.23 -12.63
N THR A 257 -17.94 -26.00 -11.58
CA THR A 257 -19.22 -25.94 -10.87
C THR A 257 -19.27 -24.73 -9.91
N LEU A 258 -18.19 -24.50 -9.15
CA LEU A 258 -18.09 -23.37 -8.22
C LEU A 258 -17.86 -22.03 -8.94
N PHE A 259 -17.13 -22.07 -10.06
CA PHE A 259 -16.73 -20.92 -10.86
C PHE A 259 -17.04 -21.13 -12.34
N PRO A 260 -18.32 -21.12 -12.78
CA PRO A 260 -18.68 -21.44 -14.15
C PRO A 260 -18.00 -20.52 -15.19
N PRO A 261 -17.61 -21.07 -16.36
CA PRO A 261 -17.02 -20.31 -17.45
C PRO A 261 -17.97 -19.23 -17.98
N ALA A 262 -17.41 -18.21 -18.62
CA ALA A 262 -18.16 -17.11 -19.21
C ALA A 262 -19.05 -17.63 -20.35
N LYS A 263 -20.38 -17.56 -20.16
CA LYS A 263 -21.37 -17.83 -21.21
C LYS A 263 -21.35 -16.71 -22.26
N PRO A 264 -21.61 -16.99 -23.55
CA PRO A 264 -21.53 -15.99 -24.61
C PRO A 264 -22.33 -14.72 -24.35
N ASP A 265 -23.53 -14.80 -23.75
CA ASP A 265 -24.39 -13.62 -23.55
C ASP A 265 -23.89 -12.70 -22.44
N ARG A 266 -23.12 -13.24 -21.48
CA ARG A 266 -22.36 -12.42 -20.54
C ARG A 266 -21.23 -11.67 -21.25
N VAL A 267 -20.63 -12.27 -22.28
CA VAL A 267 -19.57 -11.66 -23.09
C VAL A 267 -20.15 -10.60 -24.03
N GLN A 268 -21.39 -10.76 -24.51
CA GLN A 268 -22.11 -9.68 -25.20
C GLN A 268 -22.29 -8.45 -24.29
N GLY A 269 -22.70 -8.64 -23.03
CA GLY A 269 -22.79 -7.55 -22.06
C GLY A 269 -21.45 -6.86 -21.74
N LEU A 270 -20.32 -7.56 -21.89
CA LEU A 270 -18.98 -6.95 -21.80
C LEU A 270 -18.66 -6.10 -23.04
N ILE A 271 -19.06 -6.54 -24.24
CA ILE A 271 -18.92 -5.77 -25.47
C ILE A 271 -19.75 -4.48 -25.37
N GLU A 272 -21.01 -4.59 -24.96
CA GLU A 272 -21.93 -3.45 -24.74
C GLU A 272 -21.41 -2.44 -23.70
N LYS A 273 -20.63 -2.91 -22.71
CA LYS A 273 -20.02 -2.07 -21.66
C LYS A 273 -18.76 -1.33 -22.13
N TYR A 274 -17.97 -1.93 -23.03
CA TYR A 274 -16.60 -1.47 -23.31
C TYR A 274 -16.34 -1.00 -24.74
N GLU A 275 -17.14 -1.40 -25.71
CA GLU A 275 -16.93 -1.02 -27.12
C GLU A 275 -17.38 0.43 -27.40
N PRO A 276 -16.53 1.32 -27.93
CA PRO A 276 -16.92 2.70 -28.22
C PRO A 276 -17.88 2.87 -29.41
N SER A 277 -17.93 1.90 -30.33
CA SER A 277 -18.72 1.96 -31.57
C SER A 277 -20.03 1.16 -31.48
N GLY A 278 -21.17 1.87 -31.55
CA GLY A 278 -22.49 1.23 -31.57
C GLY A 278 -22.70 0.23 -32.72
N MET A 279 -22.03 0.44 -33.87
CA MET A 279 -22.05 -0.52 -34.98
C MET A 279 -21.33 -1.83 -34.64
N ASN A 280 -20.26 -1.77 -33.84
CA ASN A 280 -19.51 -2.95 -33.41
C ASN A 280 -20.29 -3.69 -32.30
N ILE A 281 -20.91 -2.96 -31.36
CA ILE A 281 -21.83 -3.52 -30.36
C ILE A 281 -22.95 -4.35 -31.03
N GLN A 282 -23.64 -3.75 -32.00
CA GLN A 282 -24.73 -4.42 -32.76
C GLN A 282 -24.26 -5.68 -33.51
N ARG A 283 -22.96 -5.78 -33.82
CA ARG A 283 -22.35 -6.93 -34.52
C ARG A 283 -21.71 -7.94 -33.56
N GLY A 284 -21.77 -7.73 -32.25
CA GLY A 284 -21.06 -8.55 -31.26
C GLY A 284 -19.55 -8.53 -31.47
N GLN A 285 -18.99 -7.34 -31.73
CA GLN A 285 -17.58 -7.11 -32.06
C GLN A 285 -16.95 -6.12 -31.06
N LEU A 286 -15.74 -6.44 -30.60
CA LEU A 286 -14.90 -5.60 -29.76
C LEU A 286 -13.69 -5.11 -30.57
N SER A 287 -13.43 -3.81 -30.56
CA SER A 287 -12.26 -3.15 -31.15
C SER A 287 -11.02 -3.25 -30.24
N PRO A 288 -9.81 -2.90 -30.72
CA PRO A 288 -8.64 -2.75 -29.86
C PRO A 288 -8.85 -1.74 -28.73
N GLU A 289 -9.49 -0.59 -28.98
CA GLU A 289 -9.85 0.36 -27.91
C GLU A 289 -10.82 -0.28 -26.89
N GLY A 290 -11.83 -1.01 -27.36
CA GLY A 290 -12.73 -1.75 -26.48
C GLY A 290 -12.00 -2.80 -25.62
N MET A 291 -10.95 -3.43 -26.16
CA MET A 291 -10.07 -4.33 -25.40
C MET A 291 -9.21 -3.57 -24.37
N VAL A 292 -8.70 -2.37 -24.68
CA VAL A 292 -8.01 -1.52 -23.68
C VAL A 292 -8.94 -1.25 -22.49
N TRP A 293 -10.19 -0.82 -22.74
CA TRP A 293 -11.14 -0.51 -21.67
C TRP A 293 -11.62 -1.76 -20.91
N PHE A 294 -11.81 -2.89 -21.59
CA PHE A 294 -12.10 -4.18 -20.95
C PHE A 294 -10.95 -4.63 -20.03
N LEU A 295 -9.71 -4.66 -20.54
CA LEU A 295 -8.52 -5.06 -19.75
C LEU A 295 -8.21 -4.08 -18.62
N CYS A 296 -8.65 -2.82 -18.71
CA CYS A 296 -8.59 -1.87 -17.60
C CYS A 296 -9.74 -2.03 -16.59
N GLY A 297 -10.80 -2.77 -16.93
CA GLY A 297 -12.01 -2.97 -16.14
C GLY A 297 -11.86 -3.82 -14.87
N PRO A 298 -12.82 -3.75 -13.93
CA PRO A 298 -12.80 -4.52 -12.70
C PRO A 298 -13.01 -6.04 -12.90
N GLU A 299 -13.45 -6.49 -14.08
CA GLU A 299 -13.57 -7.90 -14.44
C GLU A 299 -12.23 -8.61 -14.71
N ASN A 300 -11.12 -7.86 -14.82
CA ASN A 300 -9.77 -8.39 -15.11
C ASN A 300 -8.77 -8.15 -13.95
N SER A 301 -9.25 -8.19 -12.70
CA SER A 301 -8.40 -7.97 -11.52
C SER A 301 -7.30 -9.03 -11.39
N ILE A 302 -6.05 -8.58 -11.17
CA ILE A 302 -4.88 -9.43 -10.92
C ILE A 302 -4.94 -10.18 -9.56
N VAL A 303 -5.72 -9.66 -8.60
CA VAL A 303 -5.90 -10.24 -7.26
C VAL A 303 -7.27 -10.90 -7.14
N SER A 304 -7.29 -12.11 -6.58
CA SER A 304 -8.50 -12.84 -6.19
C SER A 304 -9.27 -12.08 -5.10
N GLN A 305 -10.21 -11.22 -5.50
CA GLN A 305 -10.85 -10.22 -4.64
C GLN A 305 -11.52 -10.76 -3.37
N ASN A 306 -12.01 -12.01 -3.38
CA ASN A 306 -12.54 -12.66 -2.19
C ASN A 306 -11.49 -12.88 -1.08
N LYS A 307 -10.18 -12.91 -1.39
CA LYS A 307 -9.11 -13.04 -0.41
C LYS A 307 -8.71 -11.71 0.25
N LEU A 308 -9.16 -10.57 -0.30
CA LEU A 308 -9.00 -9.24 0.30
C LEU A 308 -10.06 -8.95 1.36
N LEU A 309 -11.20 -9.66 1.33
CA LEU A 309 -12.19 -9.65 2.41
C LEU A 309 -11.76 -10.58 3.55
N LEU A 310 -12.38 -10.46 4.72
CA LEU A 310 -12.23 -11.45 5.80
C LEU A 310 -12.86 -12.78 5.33
N TYR A 311 -12.06 -13.84 5.21
CA TYR A 311 -12.48 -15.10 4.60
C TYR A 311 -11.94 -16.38 5.25
N GLN A 312 -10.88 -16.27 6.06
CA GLN A 312 -10.24 -17.41 6.72
C GLN A 312 -11.00 -17.78 7.99
N ASP A 313 -10.82 -19.02 8.47
CA ASP A 313 -11.34 -19.42 9.78
C ASP A 313 -10.64 -18.64 10.88
N MET A 314 -11.42 -17.90 11.69
CA MET A 314 -10.95 -17.08 12.81
C MET A 314 -11.15 -17.75 14.18
N ASN A 315 -11.53 -19.05 14.21
CA ASN A 315 -11.86 -19.80 15.43
C ASN A 315 -10.75 -20.78 15.86
N GLN A 316 -9.56 -20.71 15.27
CA GLN A 316 -8.42 -21.56 15.61
C GLN A 316 -7.67 -21.02 16.84
N PRO A 317 -6.84 -21.83 17.53
CA PRO A 317 -5.88 -21.35 18.52
C PRO A 317 -5.00 -20.21 18.00
N LEU A 318 -4.63 -19.25 18.85
CA LEU A 318 -3.85 -18.08 18.46
C LEU A 318 -2.48 -18.45 17.83
N SER A 319 -1.89 -19.57 18.28
CA SER A 319 -0.68 -20.17 17.72
C SER A 319 -0.80 -20.61 16.25
N HIS A 320 -2.01 -20.74 15.71
CA HIS A 320 -2.27 -21.19 14.34
C HIS A 320 -2.23 -20.05 13.29
N TYR A 321 -1.97 -18.80 13.68
CA TYR A 321 -1.93 -17.64 12.77
C TYR A 321 -0.53 -17.03 12.69
N PHE A 322 -0.18 -16.48 11.53
CA PHE A 322 0.78 -15.37 11.43
C PHE A 322 0.08 -14.09 11.89
N ILE A 323 0.78 -13.27 12.68
CA ILE A 323 0.21 -12.10 13.36
C ILE A 323 1.02 -10.86 12.98
N ASN A 324 0.36 -9.83 12.46
CA ASN A 324 1.01 -8.58 12.02
C ASN A 324 1.68 -7.88 13.21
N SER A 325 3.02 -7.97 13.30
CA SER A 325 3.77 -7.70 14.53
C SER A 325 4.87 -6.69 14.33
N SER A 326 5.00 -5.76 15.27
CA SER A 326 6.05 -4.72 15.25
C SER A 326 7.05 -4.88 16.39
N HIS A 327 8.29 -4.52 16.10
CA HIS A 327 9.40 -4.43 17.02
C HIS A 327 9.58 -2.99 17.51
N ASN A 328 10.10 -2.83 18.75
CA ASN A 328 10.28 -1.58 19.50
C ASN A 328 9.32 -0.53 19.00
N THR A 329 8.03 -0.87 19.09
CA THR A 329 7.04 -0.25 18.21
C THR A 329 6.98 1.25 18.42
N TYR A 330 7.41 1.71 19.60
CA TYR A 330 7.65 3.10 19.94
C TYR A 330 8.80 3.74 19.15
N LEU A 331 9.18 3.26 17.96
CA LEU A 331 10.17 3.90 17.08
C LEU A 331 9.54 4.27 15.73
N THR A 332 9.95 5.42 15.20
CA THR A 332 9.51 5.97 13.90
C THR A 332 10.63 6.55 13.04
N VAL A 333 11.93 6.42 13.37
CA VAL A 333 13.03 6.69 12.42
C VAL A 333 14.21 5.69 12.59
N LYS A 334 15.44 6.09 12.22
CA LYS A 334 16.59 5.26 11.85
C LYS A 334 17.91 6.02 12.17
N PRO A 335 18.77 5.55 13.09
CA PRO A 335 20.02 6.21 13.51
C PRO A 335 21.11 6.08 12.44
N VAL A 336 22.23 6.81 12.52
CA VAL A 336 22.80 7.54 13.67
C VAL A 336 22.52 9.06 13.59
N GLU A 337 23.30 10.07 14.04
CA GLU A 337 24.76 10.21 14.20
C GLU A 337 25.15 11.26 15.26
N GLU A 338 26.26 11.01 15.96
CA GLU A 338 26.70 11.64 17.22
C GLU A 338 26.28 13.11 17.44
N GLY A 339 25.44 13.38 18.45
CA GLY A 339 25.31 14.75 18.98
C GLY A 339 24.14 15.07 19.90
N GLU A 340 23.02 14.37 19.80
CA GLU A 340 21.81 14.70 20.59
C GLU A 340 21.79 13.98 21.95
N LYS A 341 21.15 14.59 22.94
CA LYS A 341 21.15 14.07 24.32
C LYS A 341 20.12 12.94 24.48
N VAL A 342 20.63 11.72 24.47
CA VAL A 342 20.54 10.80 25.63
C VAL A 342 19.25 11.02 26.45
N PRO A 343 18.17 10.27 26.14
CA PRO A 343 16.86 10.44 26.78
C PRO A 343 16.93 10.36 28.31
N GLU A 344 15.92 10.87 29.01
CA GLU A 344 15.97 10.96 30.48
C GLU A 344 16.00 9.59 31.18
N ALA A 345 15.59 8.51 30.48
CA ALA A 345 15.77 7.12 30.89
C ALA A 345 17.26 6.70 30.92
N GLU A 346 18.12 7.28 30.08
CA GLU A 346 19.53 6.96 29.99
C GLU A 346 20.40 7.61 31.07
N ARG A 347 19.86 8.52 31.90
CA ARG A 347 20.57 9.00 33.12
C ARG A 347 20.84 7.88 34.13
N ASN A 348 20.22 6.70 33.97
CA ASN A 348 20.52 5.52 34.76
C ASN A 348 21.71 4.69 34.20
N LEU A 349 22.19 4.93 32.97
CA LEU A 349 23.33 4.17 32.42
C LEU A 349 24.65 4.42 33.16
N GLU A 350 24.81 5.57 33.82
CA GLU A 350 26.03 5.91 34.60
C GLU A 350 26.26 5.00 35.82
N ASN A 351 25.26 4.19 36.23
CA ASN A 351 25.34 3.28 37.38
C ASN A 351 25.39 1.79 37.00
N LEU A 352 25.49 1.44 35.72
CA LEU A 352 25.48 0.04 35.27
C LEU A 352 26.79 -0.70 35.55
N ASN A 353 26.68 -1.97 35.90
CA ASN A 353 27.83 -2.85 36.10
C ASN A 353 28.32 -3.49 34.79
N GLU A 354 29.51 -4.10 34.82
CA GLU A 354 30.12 -4.72 33.64
C GLU A 354 29.27 -5.81 32.96
N GLU A 355 28.45 -6.57 33.69
CA GLU A 355 27.58 -7.58 33.10
C GLU A 355 26.38 -6.94 32.40
N GLU A 356 25.84 -5.85 32.94
CA GLU A 356 24.74 -5.11 32.33
C GLU A 356 25.18 -4.40 31.05
N ILE A 357 26.38 -3.82 31.04
CA ILE A 357 27.00 -3.26 29.83
C ILE A 357 27.23 -4.36 28.78
N LYS A 358 27.73 -5.54 29.18
CA LYS A 358 27.91 -6.70 28.26
C LYS A 358 26.58 -7.23 27.71
N LYS A 359 25.48 -7.15 28.47
CA LYS A 359 24.12 -7.49 28.00
C LYS A 359 23.57 -6.46 27.01
N LEU A 360 23.73 -5.16 27.27
CA LEU A 360 23.35 -4.09 26.34
C LEU A 360 24.12 -4.17 25.01
N GLN A 361 25.40 -4.56 25.07
CA GLN A 361 26.24 -4.82 23.90
C GLN A 361 25.98 -6.18 23.23
N SER A 362 25.07 -7.00 23.77
CA SER A 362 24.67 -8.28 23.19
C SER A 362 23.57 -8.14 22.14
N ASP A 363 23.29 -9.22 21.42
CA ASP A 363 22.26 -9.28 20.38
C ASP A 363 20.85 -8.96 20.90
N GLU A 364 20.59 -9.24 22.20
CA GLU A 364 19.32 -9.02 22.91
C GLU A 364 19.11 -7.55 23.32
N GLY A 365 20.17 -6.73 23.39
CA GLY A 365 20.10 -5.32 23.78
C GLY A 365 19.44 -5.11 25.15
N THR A 366 18.55 -4.12 25.24
CA THR A 366 17.81 -3.79 26.48
C THR A 366 16.87 -4.90 26.95
N ALA A 367 16.45 -5.84 26.09
CA ALA A 367 15.62 -6.97 26.51
C ALA A 367 16.37 -7.96 27.42
N GLY A 368 17.71 -7.95 27.41
CA GLY A 368 18.54 -8.68 28.38
C GLY A 368 18.50 -8.11 29.81
N LEU A 369 17.86 -6.95 30.02
CA LEU A 369 17.77 -6.20 31.28
C LEU A 369 16.32 -6.02 31.79
N GLU A 370 15.38 -6.90 31.41
CA GLU A 370 14.03 -6.90 32.00
C GLU A 370 14.08 -7.07 33.53
N VAL A 371 13.35 -6.21 34.25
CA VAL A 371 13.25 -6.20 35.72
C VAL A 371 12.13 -7.12 36.22
N THR A 372 12.25 -7.62 37.45
CA THR A 372 11.22 -8.44 38.11
C THR A 372 9.88 -7.70 38.16
N ALA A 373 8.82 -8.31 37.64
CA ALA A 373 7.47 -7.76 37.69
C ALA A 373 6.87 -7.83 39.11
N PHE A 374 6.19 -6.75 39.51
CA PHE A 374 5.40 -6.69 40.75
C PHE A 374 3.98 -7.27 40.54
N GLU A 375 3.20 -7.40 41.61
CA GLU A 375 1.90 -8.08 41.62
C GLU A 375 0.90 -7.44 40.64
N GLU A 376 0.84 -6.11 40.61
CA GLU A 376 -0.10 -5.35 39.80
C GLU A 376 0.08 -5.64 38.31
N MET A 377 1.33 -5.62 37.83
CA MET A 377 1.66 -5.97 36.44
C MET A 377 1.47 -7.47 36.17
N SER A 378 1.87 -8.32 37.11
CA SER A 378 1.77 -9.78 36.97
C SER A 378 0.31 -10.25 36.85
N SER A 379 -0.61 -9.59 37.57
CA SER A 379 -2.05 -9.89 37.55
C SER A 379 -2.72 -9.74 36.17
N LEU A 380 -2.10 -8.96 35.26
CA LEU A 380 -2.61 -8.71 33.91
C LEU A 380 -2.19 -9.80 32.91
N VAL A 381 -1.20 -10.64 33.24
CA VAL A 381 -0.58 -11.59 32.31
C VAL A 381 -1.28 -12.95 32.35
N ASN A 382 -1.90 -13.35 31.23
CA ASN A 382 -2.71 -14.58 31.14
C ASN A 382 -2.25 -15.52 30.02
N TYR A 383 -2.70 -15.35 28.77
CA TYR A 383 -2.42 -16.25 27.65
C TYR A 383 -1.07 -16.00 26.94
N ILE A 384 -0.37 -14.92 27.33
CA ILE A 384 0.90 -14.46 26.74
C ILE A 384 1.90 -14.29 27.90
N GLN A 385 2.35 -15.40 28.49
CA GLN A 385 3.36 -15.38 29.55
C GLN A 385 4.76 -15.46 28.92
N PRO A 386 5.57 -14.38 28.92
CA PRO A 386 6.94 -14.44 28.44
C PRO A 386 7.78 -15.29 29.40
N ILE A 387 8.35 -16.38 28.92
CA ILE A 387 9.31 -17.19 29.68
C ILE A 387 10.56 -17.44 28.83
N LYS A 388 11.72 -17.27 29.46
CA LYS A 388 13.03 -17.55 28.87
C LYS A 388 13.07 -18.99 28.33
N PHE A 389 13.38 -19.12 27.05
CA PHE A 389 13.41 -20.42 26.37
C PHE A 389 14.58 -21.27 26.86
N GLU A 390 14.28 -22.52 27.25
CA GLU A 390 15.27 -23.53 27.62
C GLU A 390 15.57 -24.45 26.43
N SER A 391 14.58 -25.25 26.02
CA SER A 391 14.66 -26.11 24.83
C SER A 391 13.26 -26.46 24.29
N PHE A 392 13.20 -27.02 23.08
CA PHE A 392 11.94 -27.50 22.50
C PHE A 392 11.37 -28.71 23.25
N GLU A 393 12.24 -29.60 23.73
CA GLU A 393 11.88 -30.79 24.52
C GLU A 393 11.27 -30.40 25.87
N ILE A 394 11.89 -29.46 26.58
CA ILE A 394 11.37 -28.96 27.88
C ILE A 394 10.05 -28.23 27.67
N SER A 395 9.92 -27.44 26.60
CA SER A 395 8.66 -26.80 26.22
C SER A 395 7.56 -27.82 25.90
N ALA A 396 7.90 -28.91 25.20
CA ALA A 396 7.00 -30.01 24.90
C ALA A 396 6.56 -30.80 26.14
N GLN A 397 7.48 -31.05 27.08
CA GLN A 397 7.20 -31.72 28.36
C GLN A 397 6.32 -30.87 29.29
N LYS A 398 6.59 -29.56 29.40
CA LYS A 398 5.77 -28.61 30.17
C LYS A 398 4.37 -28.45 29.58
N ASN A 399 4.24 -28.52 28.25
CA ASN A 399 2.98 -28.53 27.49
C ASN A 399 2.04 -27.33 27.74
N GLN A 400 2.58 -26.19 28.17
CA GLN A 400 1.83 -24.97 28.49
C GLN A 400 1.68 -24.10 27.23
N SER A 401 0.48 -24.03 26.64
CA SER A 401 0.22 -23.23 25.43
C SER A 401 0.28 -21.71 25.63
N PHE A 402 0.03 -21.24 26.86
CA PHE A 402 0.09 -19.83 27.25
C PHE A 402 1.53 -19.30 27.44
N VAL A 403 2.54 -20.17 27.39
CA VAL A 403 3.94 -19.79 27.50
C VAL A 403 4.49 -19.41 26.14
N VAL A 404 4.98 -18.18 26.04
CA VAL A 404 5.50 -17.53 24.83
C VAL A 404 6.99 -17.25 25.02
N SER A 405 7.79 -17.44 23.97
CA SER A 405 9.21 -17.12 23.98
C SER A 405 9.57 -16.06 22.94
N SER A 406 10.30 -15.04 23.37
CA SER A 406 10.89 -14.01 22.51
C SER A 406 12.31 -14.41 22.11
N PHE A 407 12.69 -14.16 20.85
CA PHE A 407 14.00 -14.47 20.29
C PHE A 407 14.49 -13.32 19.42
N THR A 408 15.78 -12.99 19.51
CA THR A 408 16.43 -12.15 18.49
C THR A 408 16.46 -12.89 17.15
N GLU A 409 16.64 -12.16 16.04
CA GLU A 409 16.77 -12.77 14.72
C GLU A 409 17.93 -13.77 14.66
N LEU A 410 19.06 -13.54 15.34
CA LEU A 410 20.18 -14.48 15.36
C LEU A 410 19.87 -15.73 16.18
N LYS A 411 19.23 -15.59 17.36
CA LYS A 411 18.87 -16.77 18.16
C LYS A 411 17.80 -17.61 17.47
N ALA A 412 16.82 -16.96 16.84
CA ALA A 412 15.82 -17.65 16.03
C ALA A 412 16.43 -18.30 14.78
N TYR A 413 17.44 -17.66 14.16
CA TYR A 413 18.17 -18.22 13.03
C TYR A 413 18.99 -19.46 13.44
N GLU A 414 19.62 -19.45 14.63
CA GLU A 414 20.27 -20.64 15.18
C GLU A 414 19.27 -21.79 15.39
N LEU A 415 18.10 -21.51 15.96
CA LEU A 415 17.08 -22.52 16.22
C LEU A 415 16.49 -23.11 14.92
N LEU A 416 16.19 -22.29 13.91
CA LEU A 416 15.65 -22.78 12.63
C LEU A 416 16.69 -23.50 11.77
N THR A 417 17.99 -23.23 11.93
CA THR A 417 19.05 -23.95 11.20
C THR A 417 19.47 -25.25 11.87
N ARG A 418 19.35 -25.36 13.20
CA ARG A 418 19.69 -26.58 13.95
C ARG A 418 18.51 -27.53 14.15
N SER A 419 17.30 -27.00 14.32
CA SER A 419 16.11 -27.76 14.76
C SER A 419 14.80 -27.30 14.07
N PRO A 420 14.75 -27.18 12.72
CA PRO A 420 13.61 -26.59 12.01
C PRO A 420 12.26 -27.26 12.31
N ILE A 421 12.22 -28.59 12.29
CA ILE A 421 10.99 -29.38 12.53
C ILE A 421 10.47 -29.15 13.96
N GLN A 422 11.37 -29.17 14.95
CA GLN A 422 10.99 -28.95 16.36
C GLN A 422 10.46 -27.52 16.58
N PHE A 423 10.96 -26.53 15.83
CA PHE A 423 10.47 -25.16 15.88
C PHE A 423 9.07 -25.05 15.26
N VAL A 424 8.81 -25.73 14.14
CA VAL A 424 7.45 -25.86 13.57
C VAL A 424 6.49 -26.50 14.57
N ASP A 425 6.89 -27.59 15.23
CA ASP A 425 6.04 -28.31 16.19
C ASP A 425 5.78 -27.49 17.48
N TYR A 426 6.78 -26.79 18.00
CA TYR A 426 6.59 -25.80 19.06
C TYR A 426 5.54 -24.74 18.67
N ASN A 427 5.67 -24.19 17.46
CA ASN A 427 4.77 -23.17 16.92
C ASN A 427 3.35 -23.69 16.55
N LYS A 428 3.04 -24.98 16.71
CA LYS A 428 1.65 -25.47 16.68
C LYS A 428 0.92 -25.15 17.98
N ARG A 429 1.55 -25.43 19.14
CA ARG A 429 0.94 -25.26 20.47
C ARG A 429 1.19 -23.88 21.10
N GLN A 430 2.41 -23.38 20.98
CA GLN A 430 2.89 -22.16 21.64
C GLN A 430 3.16 -21.07 20.60
N MET A 431 3.48 -19.87 21.09
CA MET A 431 3.90 -18.77 20.22
C MET A 431 5.34 -18.35 20.41
N SER A 432 5.97 -17.99 19.30
CA SER A 432 7.27 -17.35 19.25
C SER A 432 7.15 -15.92 18.75
N ARG A 433 7.87 -15.00 19.40
CA ARG A 433 8.08 -13.63 18.94
C ARG A 433 9.52 -13.49 18.45
N ILE A 434 9.71 -13.12 17.20
CA ILE A 434 11.03 -12.86 16.63
C ILE A 434 11.23 -11.34 16.58
N TYR A 435 12.40 -10.83 16.92
CA TYR A 435 12.69 -9.39 16.83
C TYR A 435 14.08 -9.10 16.25
N PRO A 436 14.31 -7.92 15.63
CA PRO A 436 15.58 -7.54 15.04
C PRO A 436 16.65 -7.44 16.12
N LYS A 437 17.88 -7.84 15.78
CA LYS A 437 19.04 -7.73 16.68
C LYS A 437 19.39 -6.28 17.01
N GLY A 438 19.92 -6.04 18.22
CA GLY A 438 20.39 -4.71 18.64
C GLY A 438 21.41 -4.07 17.69
N THR A 439 22.23 -4.86 17.00
CA THR A 439 23.19 -4.35 16.00
C THR A 439 22.55 -3.81 14.72
N ARG A 440 21.22 -3.94 14.52
CA ARG A 440 20.45 -3.16 13.53
C ARG A 440 19.99 -1.84 14.13
N MET A 441 20.96 -1.06 14.64
CA MET A 441 20.73 0.30 15.12
C MET A 441 19.88 1.04 14.08
N ASP A 442 20.34 1.01 12.83
CA ASP A 442 19.79 1.61 11.61
C ASP A 442 18.31 1.31 11.30
N SER A 443 17.63 0.54 12.15
CA SER A 443 16.24 0.10 12.06
C SER A 443 15.92 -0.68 10.79
N SER A 444 16.91 -1.23 10.09
CA SER A 444 16.67 -2.21 9.02
C SER A 444 15.89 -3.43 9.53
N ASN A 445 15.23 -4.12 8.62
CA ASN A 445 14.55 -5.37 8.91
C ASN A 445 15.34 -6.60 8.42
N TYR A 446 15.07 -7.73 9.05
CA TYR A 446 15.36 -9.06 8.51
C TYR A 446 14.20 -9.52 7.61
N MET A 447 14.43 -10.45 6.69
CA MET A 447 13.35 -11.00 5.85
C MET A 447 12.41 -11.90 6.69
N PRO A 448 11.13 -11.56 6.87
CA PRO A 448 10.24 -12.27 7.80
C PRO A 448 9.89 -13.69 7.34
N GLN A 449 9.95 -13.94 6.02
CA GLN A 449 9.66 -15.23 5.39
C GLN A 449 10.37 -16.40 6.06
N MET A 450 11.65 -16.28 6.46
CA MET A 450 12.38 -17.41 7.05
C MET A 450 11.79 -17.88 8.38
N PHE A 451 11.15 -16.97 9.13
CA PHE A 451 10.51 -17.27 10.41
C PHE A 451 9.04 -17.71 10.22
N TRP A 452 8.33 -17.14 9.25
CA TRP A 452 7.03 -17.68 8.82
C TRP A 452 7.15 -19.11 8.28
N ASN A 453 8.27 -19.45 7.62
CA ASN A 453 8.55 -20.81 7.13
C ASN A 453 8.70 -21.85 8.26
N VAL A 454 9.12 -21.46 9.47
CA VAL A 454 9.08 -22.32 10.69
C VAL A 454 7.84 -22.07 11.55
N GLY A 455 6.83 -21.38 11.01
CA GLY A 455 5.52 -21.18 11.65
C GLY A 455 5.48 -20.12 12.75
N CYS A 456 6.52 -19.31 12.93
CA CYS A 456 6.57 -18.26 13.96
C CYS A 456 5.47 -17.23 13.73
N GLN A 457 4.73 -16.88 14.79
CA GLN A 457 3.51 -16.08 14.69
C GLN A 457 3.82 -14.58 14.74
N MET A 458 4.60 -14.15 15.74
CA MET A 458 4.86 -12.74 16.03
C MET A 458 6.23 -12.32 15.47
N VAL A 459 6.34 -12.34 14.15
CA VAL A 459 7.58 -11.95 13.46
C VAL A 459 7.66 -10.42 13.42
N ALA A 460 8.26 -9.84 14.46
CA ALA A 460 8.21 -8.43 14.77
C ALA A 460 9.23 -7.62 13.96
N LEU A 461 8.76 -6.65 13.19
CA LEU A 461 9.57 -5.80 12.32
C LEU A 461 9.57 -4.33 12.76
N ASN A 462 10.59 -3.59 12.37
CA ASN A 462 10.67 -2.14 12.45
C ASN A 462 9.68 -1.54 11.44
N PHE A 463 8.46 -1.25 11.89
CA PHE A 463 7.33 -0.76 11.09
C PHE A 463 7.51 0.65 10.52
N GLN A 464 8.56 1.33 10.99
CA GLN A 464 9.05 2.56 10.43
C GLN A 464 9.83 2.34 9.12
N THR A 465 10.68 1.32 9.05
CA THR A 465 11.55 1.15 7.87
C THR A 465 10.79 0.53 6.70
N SER A 466 10.51 1.33 5.66
CA SER A 466 9.83 0.93 4.41
C SER A 466 10.64 0.01 3.46
N ASP A 467 11.49 -0.86 3.99
CA ASP A 467 12.35 -1.76 3.21
C ASP A 467 11.58 -2.97 2.62
N VAL A 468 12.29 -3.87 1.94
CA VAL A 468 11.69 -5.05 1.27
C VAL A 468 10.96 -5.99 2.25
N PRO A 469 11.50 -6.31 3.44
CA PRO A 469 10.74 -6.93 4.52
C PRO A 469 9.40 -6.26 4.85
N MET A 470 9.39 -4.93 4.99
CA MET A 470 8.17 -4.19 5.34
C MET A 470 7.16 -4.13 4.19
N GLN A 471 7.66 -3.97 2.97
CA GLN A 471 6.86 -4.12 1.75
C GLN A 471 6.18 -5.50 1.70
N GLN A 472 6.91 -6.58 2.01
CA GLN A 472 6.34 -7.93 2.08
C GLN A 472 5.28 -8.04 3.18
N ASN A 473 5.59 -7.58 4.39
CA ASN A 473 4.67 -7.63 5.52
C ASN A 473 3.36 -6.89 5.24
N MET A 474 3.44 -5.66 4.75
CA MET A 474 2.26 -4.84 4.47
C MET A 474 1.37 -5.41 3.36
N ALA A 475 1.97 -5.90 2.27
CA ALA A 475 1.21 -6.49 1.17
C ALA A 475 0.62 -7.86 1.53
N LEU A 476 1.25 -8.62 2.43
CA LEU A 476 0.72 -9.91 2.89
C LEU A 476 -0.47 -9.70 3.86
N PHE A 477 -0.35 -8.77 4.81
CA PHE A 477 -1.44 -8.44 5.76
C PHE A 477 -2.50 -7.47 5.20
N GLU A 478 -2.46 -7.13 3.92
CA GLU A 478 -3.62 -6.57 3.18
C GLU A 478 -4.76 -7.60 3.06
N PHE A 479 -4.41 -8.88 2.96
CA PHE A 479 -5.34 -9.98 2.78
C PHE A 479 -6.11 -10.33 4.08
N ASN A 480 -7.15 -11.16 3.94
CA ASN A 480 -8.04 -11.55 5.03
C ASN A 480 -8.68 -10.34 5.76
N GLY A 481 -9.13 -9.33 4.99
CA GLY A 481 -9.86 -8.17 5.48
C GLY A 481 -9.01 -7.17 6.27
N GLN A 482 -7.68 -7.14 6.03
CA GLN A 482 -6.72 -6.35 6.81
C GLN A 482 -6.80 -6.59 8.33
N SER A 483 -7.21 -7.80 8.74
CA SER A 483 -7.47 -8.17 10.13
C SER A 483 -6.21 -8.23 11.02
N GLY A 484 -5.03 -8.23 10.40
CA GLY A 484 -3.75 -8.47 11.08
C GLY A 484 -3.45 -9.94 11.37
N TYR A 485 -4.33 -10.86 10.93
CA TYR A 485 -4.21 -12.30 11.16
C TYR A 485 -4.32 -13.09 9.85
N LEU A 486 -3.39 -14.04 9.65
CA LEU A 486 -3.39 -14.96 8.52
C LEU A 486 -3.21 -16.39 9.01
N LEU A 487 -4.17 -17.26 8.73
CA LEU A 487 -4.15 -18.66 9.12
C LEU A 487 -2.99 -19.40 8.44
N LYS A 488 -2.17 -20.10 9.24
CA LYS A 488 -1.04 -20.89 8.73
C LYS A 488 -1.50 -22.12 7.94
N HIS A 489 -0.68 -22.58 7.01
CA HIS A 489 -0.89 -23.82 6.27
C HIS A 489 -1.13 -25.02 7.21
N ASP A 490 -1.97 -25.98 6.81
CA ASP A 490 -2.38 -27.13 7.62
C ASP A 490 -1.24 -27.85 8.36
N PHE A 491 -0.10 -28.06 7.70
CA PHE A 491 1.03 -28.76 8.30
C PHE A 491 1.73 -27.97 9.43
N MET A 492 1.54 -26.65 9.49
CA MET A 492 2.02 -25.77 10.58
C MET A 492 0.99 -25.63 11.72
N ARG A 493 -0.08 -26.43 11.69
CA ARG A 493 -1.18 -26.43 12.67
C ARG A 493 -1.51 -27.84 13.19
N ARG A 494 -1.55 -28.81 12.28
CA ARG A 494 -1.94 -30.19 12.57
C ARG A 494 -0.87 -30.95 13.38
N PRO A 495 -1.22 -31.58 14.52
CA PRO A 495 -0.27 -32.38 15.28
C PRO A 495 0.12 -33.69 14.57
N ASP A 496 -0.74 -34.22 13.70
CA ASP A 496 -0.48 -35.45 12.93
C ASP A 496 0.42 -35.26 11.69
N LYS A 497 0.87 -34.04 11.41
CA LYS A 497 1.64 -33.70 10.21
C LYS A 497 3.01 -33.13 10.57
N HIS A 498 4.05 -33.91 10.32
CA HIS A 498 5.43 -33.42 10.36
C HIS A 498 5.70 -32.54 9.14
N PHE A 499 6.52 -31.51 9.31
CA PHE A 499 6.88 -30.58 8.24
C PHE A 499 8.28 -30.03 8.45
N ASP A 500 9.13 -30.18 7.42
CA ASP A 500 10.44 -29.56 7.34
C ASP A 500 10.42 -28.51 6.21
N PRO A 501 10.55 -27.20 6.50
CA PRO A 501 10.62 -26.18 5.47
C PRO A 501 11.90 -26.24 4.61
N PHE A 502 12.93 -26.99 5.03
CA PHE A 502 14.17 -27.17 4.27
C PHE A 502 14.18 -28.41 3.37
N SER A 503 13.15 -29.28 3.46
CA SER A 503 13.03 -30.42 2.55
C SER A 503 12.81 -29.94 1.11
N VAL A 504 13.54 -30.55 0.17
CA VAL A 504 13.49 -30.26 -1.28
C VAL A 504 12.68 -31.29 -2.06
N ASP A 505 12.18 -32.32 -1.39
CA ASP A 505 11.37 -33.38 -1.98
C ASP A 505 9.90 -32.94 -2.17
N ARG A 506 9.12 -33.70 -2.96
CA ARG A 506 7.67 -33.48 -3.03
C ARG A 506 7.08 -33.79 -1.65
N ILE A 507 6.55 -32.77 -0.96
CA ILE A 507 5.77 -32.98 0.26
C ILE A 507 4.48 -33.71 -0.15
N ASP A 508 4.31 -34.98 0.24
CA ASP A 508 3.45 -36.00 -0.42
C ASP A 508 2.00 -35.61 -0.79
N VAL A 509 1.44 -34.56 -0.19
CA VAL A 509 0.04 -34.13 -0.36
C VAL A 509 -0.09 -32.71 -0.94
N VAL A 510 1.01 -31.99 -1.18
CA VAL A 510 0.98 -30.62 -1.75
C VAL A 510 1.39 -30.65 -3.21
N VAL A 511 0.56 -30.05 -4.06
CA VAL A 511 0.78 -30.02 -5.51
C VAL A 511 1.62 -28.80 -5.88
N ALA A 512 2.92 -29.01 -6.10
CA ALA A 512 3.85 -27.96 -6.49
C ALA A 512 3.40 -27.28 -7.79
N SER A 513 3.61 -25.96 -7.89
CA SER A 513 3.11 -25.13 -8.99
C SER A 513 4.22 -24.42 -9.75
N THR A 514 4.04 -24.24 -11.05
CA THR A 514 4.91 -23.40 -11.89
C THR A 514 4.19 -22.10 -12.22
N LEU A 515 4.86 -20.97 -12.04
CA LEU A 515 4.35 -19.63 -12.30
C LEU A 515 5.20 -18.94 -13.36
N SER A 516 4.60 -18.59 -14.50
CA SER A 516 5.25 -17.86 -15.58
C SER A 516 4.76 -16.41 -15.61
N VAL A 517 5.69 -15.46 -15.64
CA VAL A 517 5.44 -14.01 -15.59
C VAL A 517 6.07 -13.31 -16.79
N THR A 518 5.27 -12.96 -17.79
CA THR A 518 5.70 -12.16 -18.95
C THR A 518 5.59 -10.67 -18.61
N ILE A 519 6.65 -9.89 -18.76
CA ILE A 519 6.61 -8.42 -18.62
C ILE A 519 6.47 -7.78 -20.01
N ILE A 520 5.32 -7.18 -20.28
CA ILE A 520 4.95 -6.71 -21.63
C ILE A 520 5.22 -5.21 -21.77
N SER A 521 4.60 -4.36 -20.95
CA SER A 521 4.67 -2.90 -21.08
C SER A 521 4.51 -2.18 -19.74
N GLY A 522 4.49 -0.86 -19.73
CA GLY A 522 4.06 -0.05 -18.59
C GLY A 522 3.47 1.28 -19.02
N GLN A 523 2.81 1.98 -18.10
CA GLN A 523 2.22 3.31 -18.35
C GLN A 523 2.38 4.27 -17.17
N PHE A 524 2.57 5.56 -17.51
CA PHE A 524 2.66 6.71 -16.61
C PHE A 524 3.58 6.50 -15.39
N LEU A 525 4.72 5.85 -15.61
CA LEU A 525 5.63 5.35 -14.58
C LEU A 525 6.20 6.44 -13.68
N SER A 526 6.73 7.50 -14.29
CA SER A 526 7.44 8.59 -13.61
C SER A 526 6.99 9.93 -14.18
N GLU A 527 7.09 10.97 -13.36
CA GLU A 527 6.66 12.35 -13.67
C GLU A 527 7.65 13.06 -14.62
N ARG A 528 8.76 12.41 -14.94
CA ARG A 528 9.82 12.84 -15.85
C ARG A 528 9.99 11.79 -16.94
N SER A 529 10.46 12.19 -18.12
CA SER A 529 10.99 11.27 -19.12
C SER A 529 12.27 10.61 -18.59
N VAL A 530 12.19 9.33 -18.24
CA VAL A 530 13.29 8.51 -17.70
C VAL A 530 13.30 7.14 -18.36
N LYS A 531 14.46 6.46 -18.38
CA LYS A 531 14.51 5.03 -18.70
C LYS A 531 14.11 4.22 -17.47
N SER A 532 13.55 3.04 -17.67
CA SER A 532 13.08 2.16 -16.58
C SER A 532 13.26 0.67 -16.88
N TYR A 533 13.16 -0.16 -15.84
CA TYR A 533 13.15 -1.62 -15.93
C TYR A 533 12.27 -2.22 -14.82
N VAL A 534 11.98 -3.51 -14.93
CA VAL A 534 11.22 -4.29 -13.96
C VAL A 534 12.07 -5.42 -13.41
N GLU A 535 11.99 -5.69 -12.12
CA GLU A 535 12.49 -6.94 -11.51
C GLU A 535 11.32 -7.75 -10.95
N VAL A 536 11.46 -9.07 -10.99
CA VAL A 536 10.46 -10.02 -10.49
C VAL A 536 11.16 -11.09 -9.67
N GLU A 537 10.66 -11.37 -8.47
CA GLU A 537 11.23 -12.36 -7.55
C GLU A 537 10.15 -13.06 -6.74
N LEU A 538 10.51 -14.19 -6.11
CA LEU A 538 9.61 -15.02 -5.34
C LEU A 538 10.11 -15.16 -3.90
N PHE A 539 9.27 -14.81 -2.94
CA PHE A 539 9.45 -15.15 -1.54
C PHE A 539 8.69 -16.46 -1.23
N GLY A 540 9.21 -17.29 -0.34
CA GLY A 540 8.67 -18.63 -0.05
C GLY A 540 9.64 -19.49 0.78
N LEU A 541 9.48 -20.81 0.72
CA LEU A 541 10.36 -21.80 1.36
C LEU A 541 11.80 -21.74 0.83
N PRO A 542 12.82 -22.16 1.59
CA PRO A 542 14.19 -22.35 1.12
C PRO A 542 14.32 -23.03 -0.26
N GLY A 543 13.54 -24.09 -0.52
CA GLY A 543 13.54 -24.80 -1.81
C GLY A 543 12.78 -24.12 -2.96
N ASP A 544 11.97 -23.09 -2.71
CA ASP A 544 11.26 -22.36 -3.77
C ASP A 544 12.25 -21.55 -4.65
N PRO A 545 11.99 -21.38 -5.97
CA PRO A 545 12.86 -20.67 -6.91
C PRO A 545 13.41 -19.32 -6.42
N LYS A 546 14.74 -19.23 -6.28
CA LYS A 546 15.45 -18.02 -5.81
C LYS A 546 15.94 -17.07 -6.92
N ARG A 547 15.66 -17.38 -8.19
CA ARG A 547 16.09 -16.55 -9.31
C ARG A 547 15.27 -15.24 -9.35
N ARG A 548 15.90 -14.13 -8.97
CA ARG A 548 15.40 -12.80 -9.35
C ARG A 548 15.57 -12.65 -10.87
N TYR A 549 14.48 -12.32 -11.54
CA TYR A 549 14.44 -11.96 -12.96
C TYR A 549 14.44 -10.44 -13.10
N ARG A 550 14.93 -9.95 -14.24
CA ARG A 550 15.01 -8.53 -14.57
C ARG A 550 14.85 -8.31 -16.06
N THR A 551 14.05 -7.31 -16.45
CA THR A 551 13.94 -6.86 -17.84
C THR A 551 15.15 -6.04 -18.26
N LYS A 552 15.38 -5.92 -19.57
CA LYS A 552 16.22 -4.87 -20.15
C LYS A 552 15.71 -3.50 -19.70
N VAL A 553 16.63 -2.54 -19.63
CA VAL A 553 16.29 -1.13 -19.47
C VAL A 553 15.67 -0.64 -20.77
N THR A 554 14.58 0.13 -20.70
CA THR A 554 13.91 0.72 -21.88
C THR A 554 14.92 1.51 -22.71
N PRO A 555 15.03 1.32 -24.04
CA PRO A 555 16.06 1.97 -24.85
C PRO A 555 15.95 3.51 -24.85
N ASN A 556 14.73 4.01 -24.76
CA ASN A 556 14.40 5.43 -24.77
C ASN A 556 13.96 5.86 -23.36
N ALA A 557 14.08 7.15 -23.05
CA ALA A 557 13.56 7.75 -21.81
C ALA A 557 12.02 7.94 -21.84
N ASN A 558 11.28 6.87 -22.13
CA ASN A 558 9.81 6.87 -22.19
C ASN A 558 9.22 6.28 -20.89
N SER A 559 8.64 7.15 -20.06
CA SER A 559 7.90 6.75 -18.86
C SER A 559 6.37 6.71 -19.06
N ILE A 560 5.84 7.22 -20.19
CA ILE A 560 4.39 7.31 -20.43
C ILE A 560 3.81 5.99 -20.95
N ASN A 561 4.50 5.31 -21.88
CA ASN A 561 4.11 3.99 -22.38
C ASN A 561 5.31 3.10 -22.82
N PRO A 562 6.30 2.82 -21.94
CA PRO A 562 7.37 1.87 -22.29
C PRO A 562 6.83 0.47 -22.60
N ILE A 563 7.53 -0.23 -23.49
CA ILE A 563 7.27 -1.63 -23.85
C ILE A 563 8.58 -2.39 -23.71
N TRP A 564 8.51 -3.56 -23.08
CA TRP A 564 9.64 -4.47 -22.84
C TRP A 564 9.50 -5.76 -23.67
N ASN A 565 8.29 -6.33 -23.71
CA ASN A 565 7.93 -7.58 -24.40
C ASN A 565 8.96 -8.71 -24.19
N GLU A 566 9.28 -8.98 -22.91
CA GLU A 566 10.31 -9.95 -22.52
C GLU A 566 9.76 -11.37 -22.43
N ASP A 567 10.64 -12.36 -22.66
CA ASP A 567 10.31 -13.77 -22.49
C ASP A 567 9.76 -14.09 -21.08
N PRO A 568 8.85 -15.08 -20.94
CA PRO A 568 8.25 -15.40 -19.65
C PRO A 568 9.28 -15.75 -18.56
N PHE A 569 9.25 -15.03 -17.45
CA PHE A 569 10.03 -15.35 -16.25
C PHE A 569 9.38 -16.54 -15.52
N VAL A 570 9.99 -17.73 -15.61
CA VAL A 570 9.40 -18.97 -15.09
C VAL A 570 9.95 -19.34 -13.72
N PHE A 571 9.07 -19.42 -12.73
CA PHE A 571 9.33 -19.95 -11.40
C PHE A 571 8.77 -21.38 -11.35
N GLU A 572 9.59 -22.38 -11.70
CA GLU A 572 9.19 -23.79 -11.71
C GLU A 572 9.19 -24.41 -10.30
N LYS A 573 8.26 -25.33 -10.03
CA LYS A 573 8.24 -26.14 -8.79
C LYS A 573 8.21 -25.31 -7.49
N ILE A 574 7.36 -24.29 -7.43
CA ILE A 574 6.97 -23.64 -6.16
C ILE A 574 6.33 -24.72 -5.28
N LEU A 575 7.02 -25.11 -4.22
CA LEU A 575 6.74 -26.28 -3.38
C LEU A 575 5.46 -26.07 -2.55
N MET A 576 5.30 -24.88 -1.97
CA MET A 576 4.13 -24.52 -1.16
C MET A 576 3.57 -23.15 -1.56
N PRO A 577 2.70 -23.09 -2.59
CA PRO A 577 2.11 -21.82 -3.07
C PRO A 577 1.38 -20.98 -2.02
N GLU A 578 0.89 -21.58 -0.93
CA GLU A 578 0.26 -20.84 0.19
C GLU A 578 1.25 -20.06 1.05
N LEU A 579 2.52 -20.47 1.10
CA LEU A 579 3.59 -19.77 1.82
C LEU A 579 4.38 -18.84 0.89
N ALA A 580 4.14 -18.89 -0.42
CA ALA A 580 4.87 -18.16 -1.43
C ALA A 580 4.19 -16.86 -1.86
N SER A 581 4.97 -15.83 -2.17
CA SER A 581 4.50 -14.52 -2.66
C SER A 581 5.37 -14.02 -3.81
N LEU A 582 4.73 -13.65 -4.93
CA LEU A 582 5.37 -13.02 -6.07
C LEU A 582 5.57 -11.52 -5.78
N ARG A 583 6.79 -11.01 -5.94
CA ARG A 583 7.10 -9.57 -5.93
C ARG A 583 7.45 -9.10 -7.33
N ILE A 584 6.80 -8.03 -7.76
CA ILE A 584 7.16 -7.25 -8.96
C ILE A 584 7.57 -5.85 -8.50
N VAL A 585 8.67 -5.31 -9.01
CA VAL A 585 9.17 -3.96 -8.69
C VAL A 585 9.60 -3.21 -9.95
N VAL A 586 9.28 -1.91 -10.02
CA VAL A 586 9.61 -0.99 -11.12
C VAL A 586 10.74 -0.07 -10.67
N LEU A 587 11.74 0.19 -11.52
CA LEU A 587 12.96 0.95 -11.18
C LEU A 587 13.36 1.89 -12.34
N GLU A 588 13.81 3.12 -12.03
CA GLU A 588 14.48 4.01 -12.98
C GLU A 588 15.88 3.44 -13.29
N GLU A 589 16.47 3.78 -14.43
CA GLU A 589 17.89 3.54 -14.68
C GLU A 589 18.75 4.13 -13.54
N GLY A 590 19.69 3.34 -13.01
CA GLY A 590 20.39 3.65 -11.75
C GLY A 590 19.75 3.04 -10.49
N GLY A 591 18.60 2.38 -10.59
CA GLY A 591 18.00 1.63 -9.47
C GLY A 591 17.17 2.47 -8.51
N LYS A 592 16.85 3.73 -8.85
CA LYS A 592 15.87 4.51 -8.08
C LYS A 592 14.49 3.86 -8.22
N PHE A 593 13.84 3.58 -7.11
CA PHE A 593 12.59 2.85 -7.05
C PHE A 593 11.38 3.64 -7.64
N ILE A 594 10.57 2.97 -8.46
CA ILE A 594 9.30 3.45 -9.03
C ILE A 594 8.11 2.52 -8.68
N GLY A 595 8.13 1.81 -7.55
CA GLY A 595 6.94 1.10 -7.07
C GLY A 595 6.96 -0.41 -7.17
N HIS A 596 5.94 -1.07 -6.62
CA HIS A 596 5.91 -2.53 -6.52
C HIS A 596 4.50 -3.10 -6.35
N ARG A 597 4.36 -4.42 -6.46
CA ARG A 597 3.28 -5.15 -5.78
C ARG A 597 3.83 -6.50 -5.33
N ILE A 598 3.33 -6.96 -4.20
CA ILE A 598 3.55 -8.31 -3.71
C ILE A 598 2.18 -8.98 -3.64
N ILE A 599 2.07 -10.20 -4.15
CA ILE A 599 0.82 -10.95 -4.24
C ILE A 599 1.12 -12.39 -3.80
N PRO A 600 0.41 -12.95 -2.79
CA PRO A 600 0.48 -14.37 -2.46
C PRO A 600 0.18 -15.22 -3.69
N VAL A 601 0.94 -16.28 -3.96
CA VAL A 601 0.81 -17.04 -5.23
C VAL A 601 -0.60 -17.62 -5.39
N THR A 602 -1.25 -18.06 -4.31
CA THR A 602 -2.66 -18.51 -4.36
C THR A 602 -3.70 -17.40 -4.50
N ALA A 603 -3.31 -16.14 -4.47
CA ALA A 603 -4.18 -14.98 -4.71
C ALA A 603 -3.99 -14.36 -6.11
N VAL A 604 -2.98 -14.79 -6.86
CA VAL A 604 -2.76 -14.41 -8.26
C VAL A 604 -3.87 -14.98 -9.14
N CYS A 605 -4.56 -14.12 -9.89
CA CYS A 605 -5.41 -14.53 -10.99
C CYS A 605 -4.58 -14.75 -12.26
N SER A 606 -4.87 -15.82 -13.01
CA SER A 606 -4.24 -16.12 -14.31
C SER A 606 -4.79 -15.19 -15.41
N ALA A 607 -4.48 -13.90 -15.28
CA ALA A 607 -4.98 -12.80 -16.09
C ALA A 607 -3.89 -11.70 -16.23
N GLY A 608 -4.08 -10.74 -17.15
CA GLY A 608 -3.09 -9.69 -17.40
C GLY A 608 -3.50 -8.30 -16.91
N GLN A 609 -2.87 -7.80 -15.83
CA GLN A 609 -3.07 -6.42 -15.31
C GLN A 609 -1.82 -5.87 -14.56
N PHE A 610 -1.96 -4.73 -13.85
CA PHE A 610 -0.86 -3.77 -13.55
C PHE A 610 -0.76 -3.29 -12.08
N SER A 611 0.43 -2.78 -11.66
CA SER A 611 0.68 -2.17 -10.31
C SER A 611 1.89 -1.18 -10.24
N GLY A 612 2.13 -0.49 -9.10
CA GLY A 612 3.14 0.58 -8.93
C GLY A 612 3.36 1.15 -7.49
N LEU A 613 3.94 2.36 -7.35
CA LEU A 613 3.96 3.26 -6.16
C LEU A 613 4.43 2.76 -4.75
N SER A 614 5.57 3.22 -4.20
CA SER A 614 5.77 3.44 -2.74
C SER A 614 6.49 4.78 -2.53
N SER A 615 6.25 5.45 -1.41
CA SER A 615 6.82 6.77 -1.08
C SER A 615 7.40 6.69 0.36
N PRO A 616 7.64 7.79 1.11
CA PRO A 616 7.28 7.82 2.52
C PRO A 616 5.80 7.41 2.75
N GLU A 617 5.36 6.23 2.29
CA GLU A 617 4.00 5.61 2.28
C GLU A 617 3.61 4.88 3.59
N MET A 618 4.67 4.36 4.22
CA MET A 618 4.63 2.97 4.69
C MET A 618 4.56 2.86 6.20
N TYR A 619 5.25 3.77 6.91
CA TYR A 619 5.00 4.00 8.33
C TYR A 619 3.48 4.29 8.55
N ARG A 620 2.71 4.88 7.61
CA ARG A 620 1.25 5.11 7.84
C ARG A 620 0.36 3.92 7.56
N GLN A 621 0.77 2.99 6.70
CA GLN A 621 -0.04 1.79 6.55
C GLN A 621 0.04 0.95 7.83
N THR A 622 1.09 1.07 8.63
CA THR A 622 1.36 0.18 9.76
C THR A 622 0.47 0.40 11.00
N LEU A 623 0.36 1.59 11.64
CA LEU A 623 -0.60 1.74 12.78
C LEU A 623 -2.08 1.59 12.34
N LEU A 624 -2.37 1.87 11.06
CA LEU A 624 -3.69 1.65 10.47
C LEU A 624 -4.02 0.17 10.31
N ALA A 625 -3.10 -0.62 9.77
CA ALA A 625 -3.19 -2.08 9.64
C ALA A 625 -3.00 -2.81 10.98
N GLY A 626 -3.30 -2.15 12.10
CA GLY A 626 -3.34 -2.75 13.43
C GLY A 626 -2.11 -2.56 14.31
N CYS A 627 -1.09 -1.81 13.91
CA CYS A 627 0.06 -1.53 14.80
C CYS A 627 -0.25 -0.49 15.91
N ARG A 628 0.66 -0.33 16.90
CA ARG A 628 0.31 0.11 18.27
C ARG A 628 1.26 1.09 19.02
N CYS A 629 2.28 1.76 18.44
CA CYS A 629 3.21 2.71 19.17
C CYS A 629 4.13 3.59 18.23
N VAL A 630 4.84 4.69 18.68
CA VAL A 630 5.81 5.60 17.92
C VAL A 630 6.84 6.49 18.75
N GLU A 631 8.03 6.89 18.20
CA GLU A 631 9.07 7.93 18.65
C GLU A 631 10.18 8.26 17.54
N LEU A 632 11.30 9.02 17.68
CA LEU A 632 12.15 9.49 16.52
C LEU A 632 13.72 9.43 16.66
N ASP A 633 14.49 9.55 15.54
CA ASP A 633 15.97 9.31 15.43
C ASP A 633 16.67 10.07 14.25
N CYS A 634 17.89 10.65 14.45
CA CYS A 634 18.35 11.87 13.73
C CYS A 634 19.89 12.08 13.54
N TRP A 635 20.30 12.61 12.37
CA TRP A 635 21.70 12.83 11.92
C TRP A 635 22.08 14.32 11.84
N LYS A 636 23.37 14.67 11.76
CA LYS A 636 23.85 16.06 11.49
C LYS A 636 23.91 16.42 9.99
N GLY A 637 23.89 17.71 9.69
CA GLY A 637 24.08 18.27 8.34
C GLY A 637 25.51 18.06 7.79
N ARG A 638 25.69 18.13 6.47
CA ARG A 638 26.91 17.66 5.77
C ARG A 638 28.06 18.69 5.72
N LEU A 639 27.92 19.86 6.33
CA LEU A 639 28.90 20.96 6.35
C LEU A 639 28.96 21.61 7.74
N PRO A 640 30.04 22.37 8.07
CA PRO A 640 30.33 22.82 9.45
C PRO A 640 29.24 23.66 10.15
N ASP A 641 28.32 24.27 9.38
CA ASP A 641 27.35 25.25 9.87
C ASP A 641 25.87 24.86 9.56
N GLU A 642 25.57 23.61 9.18
CA GLU A 642 24.21 23.18 8.80
C GLU A 642 23.43 22.39 9.89
N GLU A 643 22.11 22.56 9.84
CA GLU A 643 21.15 21.98 10.80
C GLU A 643 20.94 20.47 10.57
N PRO A 644 20.41 19.72 11.56
CA PRO A 644 20.36 18.26 11.49
C PRO A 644 19.27 17.75 10.50
N ILE A 645 19.34 16.45 10.15
CA ILE A 645 18.49 15.78 9.17
C ILE A 645 18.06 14.38 9.63
N ILE A 646 16.79 14.04 9.40
CA ILE A 646 16.28 12.67 9.36
C ILE A 646 16.64 12.08 7.99
N THR A 647 17.48 11.05 7.99
CA THR A 647 17.94 10.39 6.75
C THR A 647 18.36 8.95 7.05
N HIS A 648 18.97 8.28 6.09
CA HIS A 648 19.66 7.00 6.30
C HIS A 648 21.03 7.08 5.64
N GLY A 649 22.07 7.15 6.48
CA GLY A 649 23.44 7.50 6.07
C GLY A 649 23.95 6.68 4.90
N TYR A 650 24.70 7.35 4.02
CA TYR A 650 25.27 6.77 2.80
C TYR A 650 24.28 6.16 1.78
N THR A 651 22.99 6.49 1.86
CA THR A 651 22.00 6.16 0.81
C THR A 651 21.58 7.39 -0.01
N MET A 652 21.10 7.17 -1.25
CA MET A 652 20.55 8.25 -2.10
C MET A 652 19.02 8.38 -1.98
N THR A 653 18.53 8.48 -0.74
CA THR A 653 17.16 8.92 -0.45
C THR A 653 17.11 10.45 -0.30
N THR A 654 15.92 11.05 -0.39
CA THR A 654 15.72 12.48 -0.08
C THR A 654 15.79 12.71 1.42
N GLU A 655 16.67 13.60 1.85
CA GLU A 655 16.90 13.96 3.25
C GLU A 655 15.73 14.79 3.79
N ILE A 656 15.27 14.48 5.01
CA ILE A 656 14.15 15.16 5.68
C ILE A 656 14.77 16.08 6.74
N LEU A 657 14.65 17.40 6.61
CA LEU A 657 15.30 18.34 7.53
C LEU A 657 14.75 18.19 8.96
N PHE A 658 15.59 17.86 9.95
CA PHE A 658 15.16 17.65 11.35
C PHE A 658 14.58 18.91 11.98
N LYS A 659 14.92 20.08 11.43
CA LYS A 659 14.29 21.37 11.69
C LYS A 659 12.76 21.37 11.61
N ILE A 660 12.16 20.45 10.84
CA ILE A 660 10.71 20.20 10.78
C ILE A 660 10.16 19.80 12.16
N PHE A 661 11.01 19.31 13.07
CA PHE A 661 10.67 18.84 14.41
C PHE A 661 11.20 19.73 15.55
N THR A 662 12.33 20.44 15.40
CA THR A 662 13.08 20.99 16.57
C THR A 662 13.30 22.49 16.68
N SER A 663 13.22 23.29 15.61
CA SER A 663 13.34 24.75 15.77
C SER A 663 12.17 25.31 16.59
N SER A 664 12.41 26.19 17.57
CA SER A 664 11.38 26.73 18.49
C SER A 664 10.26 27.57 17.83
N ARG A 665 10.20 27.60 16.50
CA ARG A 665 9.06 28.06 15.70
C ARG A 665 7.93 27.03 15.60
N LEU A 666 8.14 25.81 16.11
CA LEU A 666 7.07 24.91 16.56
C LEU A 666 6.29 25.46 17.78
N ILE A 667 6.74 26.56 18.39
CA ILE A 667 6.16 27.16 19.61
C ILE A 667 5.70 28.62 19.39
N LEU A 668 6.38 29.42 18.57
CA LEU A 668 5.96 30.80 18.24
C LEU A 668 6.59 31.27 16.91
N ILE A 669 5.86 32.10 16.16
CA ILE A 669 6.30 32.81 14.92
C ILE A 669 6.40 31.87 13.69
N LEU A 670 5.41 31.86 12.79
CA LEU A 670 4.22 32.72 12.64
C LEU A 670 4.53 34.21 12.34
N LYS A 671 5.63 34.50 11.63
CA LYS A 671 5.91 35.77 10.91
C LYS A 671 6.85 35.45 9.75
N ALA A 672 6.61 36.03 8.57
CA ALA A 672 7.38 35.81 7.33
C ALA A 672 7.44 34.31 6.93
N LEU A 673 6.61 33.78 6.02
CA LEU A 673 6.21 34.29 4.70
C LEU A 673 7.40 34.78 3.86
N LEU A 674 7.35 34.49 2.55
CA LEU A 674 8.37 34.77 1.52
C LEU A 674 9.57 33.77 1.58
N ASN A 675 9.90 33.00 0.54
CA ASN A 675 9.36 32.93 -0.83
C ASN A 675 9.41 31.51 -1.43
N SER A 676 8.41 31.19 -2.27
CA SER A 676 8.36 30.12 -3.30
C SER A 676 8.68 28.66 -2.90
N GLY A 677 7.92 27.64 -3.28
CA GLY A 677 6.73 27.61 -4.14
C GLY A 677 6.83 26.64 -5.32
N SER A 678 6.86 25.33 -5.05
CA SER A 678 6.62 24.22 -6.00
C SER A 678 5.90 23.11 -5.21
N ARG A 679 4.75 22.52 -5.61
CA ARG A 679 4.39 21.79 -6.85
C ARG A 679 5.19 20.52 -7.11
N CYS A 680 4.45 19.52 -7.63
CA CYS A 680 4.87 18.22 -8.18
C CYS A 680 4.98 17.06 -7.17
N THR A 681 4.41 15.86 -7.43
CA THR A 681 3.23 15.52 -8.27
C THR A 681 2.58 14.22 -7.77
N THR A 682 1.68 13.60 -8.55
CA THR A 682 1.12 12.26 -8.26
C THR A 682 1.30 11.33 -9.47
N GLY A 683 2.46 10.65 -9.56
CA GLY A 683 2.74 9.61 -10.56
C GLY A 683 1.82 8.38 -10.47
N ILE A 684 1.46 7.79 -11.61
CA ILE A 684 0.42 6.75 -11.72
C ILE A 684 0.97 5.52 -12.45
N THR A 685 2.04 4.97 -11.87
CA THR A 685 2.84 3.85 -12.36
C THR A 685 2.03 2.56 -12.54
N SER A 686 2.29 1.84 -13.63
CA SER A 686 1.61 0.58 -13.95
C SER A 686 2.47 -0.26 -14.93
N ILE A 687 2.57 -1.59 -14.76
CA ILE A 687 3.24 -2.54 -15.70
C ILE A 687 2.24 -3.57 -16.26
N LEU A 688 2.12 -3.76 -17.57
CA LEU A 688 1.34 -4.87 -18.14
C LEU A 688 2.13 -6.16 -17.98
N MET A 689 1.48 -7.14 -17.37
CA MET A 689 2.02 -8.49 -17.22
C MET A 689 1.04 -9.50 -17.81
N LEU A 690 1.54 -10.68 -18.17
CA LEU A 690 0.71 -11.86 -18.43
C LEU A 690 1.17 -12.99 -17.52
N LEU A 691 0.23 -13.52 -16.73
CA LEU A 691 0.49 -14.51 -15.70
C LEU A 691 -0.12 -15.85 -16.12
N HIS A 692 0.71 -16.88 -16.22
CA HIS A 692 0.29 -18.24 -16.54
C HIS A 692 0.80 -19.20 -15.45
N SER A 693 -0.15 -19.73 -14.67
CA SER A 693 0.07 -20.76 -13.66
C SER A 693 -0.18 -22.13 -14.27
N HIS A 694 0.85 -22.98 -14.32
CA HIS A 694 0.76 -24.36 -14.78
C HIS A 694 1.17 -25.31 -13.65
N ILE A 695 0.51 -26.45 -13.55
CA ILE A 695 0.97 -27.58 -12.73
C ILE A 695 1.36 -28.70 -13.69
N GLY A 696 2.55 -29.27 -13.50
CA GLY A 696 2.94 -30.53 -14.14
C GLY A 696 2.44 -31.71 -13.30
N GLY A 697 2.07 -32.81 -13.97
CA GLY A 697 1.91 -34.11 -13.31
C GLY A 697 3.26 -34.64 -12.81
#